data_AF-A0A935R465-F1
#
_entry.id   AF-A0A935R465-F1
#
_cell.length_a   1.000
_cell.length_b   1.000
_cell.length_c   1.000
_cell.angle_alpha   90.00
_cell.angle_beta   90.00
_cell.angle_gamma   90.00
#
_symmetry.space_group_name_H-M   'P 1'
#
loop_
_entity.id
_entity.type
_entity.pdbx_description
1 polymer ?
#
loop_
_entity_poly.entity_id
_entity_poly.type
_entity_poly.pdbx_seq_one_letter_code
_entity_poly.pdbx_strand_id
1 'polypeptide(L)'
;MTEDVEPEALHAEEALGSARAPRALLAPANVDQNLRDAAQVWAVMVGCWLGIMLGPAALYPLWVLILGGRLNALGVILHELCHMPPQRGGRALLLEVLAGWPIMSTVDAMRYHHLRHHRDSGMPTDPYLKPPLAGRPLLRLFYWQRTGLLIFVWTLRMIVGNLAAVIPALRTFYARGLLQDRSGAPLRDSPEVIRCAQAERRLILPLVLLGILGGWSPAALVYGVIIPAWVAGLLCGWRLLEEHSDARATDRRARTILRTTRDHNLDPLGRLFFAPLNVGYHVAHHLHPQAAKERLPELAAWTRRTTPRPTRGFVAGGEATKRPATGYDEASPLELGPMPVSFTRRNLLTWLGAGALTAALPGRAFAKSDEIEPLAALKLATMNQRDDAWGKVLSVWARHLEKVSNGQLDTSVIHDGGDRGLDEEEVTRRLLAGVWDGGVVTATGLYQAAPAAQVLQLPGLFGAWADVEGALGRARPELDRQLAAAGLTVLGWGNVGSRYLFTRGVALRSPADMGAQQVYLPKGDLALKALYEVAGVPAPLTFDEAAVRHRLTKAELSVVPATLMQAESRGWLGAPRLDQLVAVRLGVQVAALVMRTDALDALPSHLRELVLETGPLAASGLTTRTEELEAAALARVQQLTAPIELAEGFVTQWDDAFKAARERLVSGGAMPQALLDLMAPPAAPSGFSGAQGG
;
A
#
# COMPACT_ATOMS: atom_id res chain seq x y z
N MET A 1 -8.34 20.77 -21.14
CA MET A 1 -7.01 21.20 -21.60
C MET A 1 -6.04 20.13 -21.21
N THR A 2 -5.73 19.29 -22.18
CA THR A 2 -4.70 18.25 -22.17
C THR A 2 -3.34 18.93 -22.24
N GLU A 3 -2.42 18.59 -21.34
CA GLU A 3 -0.98 18.75 -21.64
C GLU A 3 -0.49 17.38 -22.07
N ASP A 4 -0.08 17.33 -23.34
CA ASP A 4 0.59 16.21 -23.98
C ASP A 4 1.88 15.88 -23.21
N VAL A 5 2.02 14.63 -22.77
CA VAL A 5 3.32 14.14 -22.31
C VAL A 5 4.08 13.68 -23.55
N GLU A 6 5.00 14.53 -23.99
CA GLU A 6 5.86 14.29 -25.15
C GLU A 6 6.72 13.01 -25.02
N PRO A 7 7.16 12.42 -26.16
CA PRO A 7 8.09 11.29 -26.22
C PRO A 7 9.42 11.49 -25.47
N GLU A 8 9.79 12.72 -25.12
CA GLU A 8 10.94 13.04 -24.26
C GLU A 8 10.85 12.42 -22.85
N ALA A 9 9.64 12.16 -22.33
CA ALA A 9 9.46 11.63 -20.98
C ALA A 9 9.93 10.17 -20.81
N LEU A 10 9.89 9.37 -21.88
CA LEU A 10 10.41 8.00 -21.91
C LEU A 10 11.94 7.96 -22.00
N HIS A 11 12.54 8.89 -22.75
CA HIS A 11 14.01 9.04 -22.80
C HIS A 11 14.59 9.68 -21.52
N ALA A 12 13.82 10.55 -20.86
CA ALA A 12 14.15 11.03 -19.52
C ALA A 12 14.13 9.90 -18.47
N GLU A 13 13.39 8.81 -18.69
CA GLU A 13 13.33 7.65 -17.79
C GLU A 13 14.67 6.88 -17.76
N GLU A 14 15.37 6.79 -18.89
CA GLU A 14 16.76 6.31 -18.96
C GLU A 14 17.76 7.29 -18.34
N ALA A 15 17.53 8.60 -18.45
CA ALA A 15 18.41 9.64 -17.87
C ALA A 15 18.30 9.75 -16.33
N LEU A 16 17.09 9.62 -15.77
CA LEU A 16 16.80 9.71 -14.33
C LEU A 16 17.38 8.54 -13.52
N GLY A 17 17.60 7.39 -14.17
CA GLY A 17 18.19 6.19 -13.57
C GLY A 17 19.68 5.95 -13.89
N SER A 18 20.26 6.63 -14.88
CA SER A 18 21.61 6.33 -15.41
C SER A 18 22.75 7.15 -14.81
N ALA A 19 22.49 8.35 -14.28
CA ALA A 19 23.53 9.14 -13.61
C ALA A 19 23.83 8.57 -12.22
N ARG A 20 24.91 7.80 -12.08
CA ARG A 20 25.37 7.36 -10.75
C ARG A 20 25.90 8.56 -9.96
N ALA A 21 25.36 8.77 -8.76
CA ALA A 21 25.85 9.81 -7.86
C ALA A 21 27.37 9.65 -7.63
N PRO A 22 28.14 10.75 -7.59
CA PRO A 22 29.58 10.71 -7.36
C PRO A 22 29.91 9.93 -6.09
N ARG A 23 30.91 9.03 -6.17
CA ARG A 23 31.31 8.19 -5.01
C ARG A 23 31.64 9.01 -3.76
N ALA A 24 32.18 10.21 -3.92
CA ALA A 24 32.47 11.12 -2.81
C ALA A 24 31.22 11.55 -2.03
N LEU A 25 30.06 11.67 -2.70
CA LEU A 25 28.79 12.04 -2.08
C LEU A 25 28.07 10.84 -1.44
N LEU A 26 28.45 9.62 -1.80
CA LEU A 26 27.91 8.37 -1.26
C LEU A 26 28.75 7.83 -0.09
N ALA A 27 29.63 8.65 0.48
CA ALA A 27 30.44 8.26 1.63
C ALA A 27 29.54 7.83 2.80
N PRO A 28 29.79 6.66 3.42
CA PRO A 28 28.95 6.16 4.49
C PRO A 28 29.14 6.96 5.78
N ALA A 29 28.14 6.90 6.64
CA ALA A 29 28.22 7.51 7.97
C ALA A 29 29.40 6.95 8.77
N ASN A 30 29.92 7.76 9.69
CA ASN A 30 31.06 7.42 10.54
C ASN A 30 30.68 7.52 12.03
N VAL A 31 30.98 6.48 12.81
CA VAL A 31 30.71 6.41 14.26
C VAL A 31 31.38 7.57 15.01
N ASP A 32 32.60 7.95 14.64
CA ASP A 32 33.36 9.01 15.31
C ASP A 32 32.75 10.38 15.06
N GLN A 33 32.25 10.63 13.85
CA GLN A 33 31.53 11.86 13.55
C GLN A 33 30.22 11.90 14.34
N ASN A 34 29.45 10.81 14.35
CA ASN A 34 28.22 10.72 15.12
C ASN A 34 28.44 10.87 16.64
N LEU A 35 29.57 10.40 17.17
CA LEU A 35 29.93 10.64 18.58
C LEU A 35 30.22 12.12 18.85
N ARG A 36 30.90 12.82 17.93
CA ARG A 36 31.09 14.28 18.03
C ARG A 36 29.76 15.02 17.99
N ASP A 37 28.87 14.65 17.08
CA ASP A 37 27.55 15.25 16.98
C ASP A 37 26.72 15.00 18.24
N ALA A 38 26.76 13.78 18.79
CA ALA A 38 26.10 13.46 20.05
C ALA A 38 26.65 14.32 21.20
N ALA A 39 27.97 14.48 21.31
CA ALA A 39 28.58 15.32 22.33
C ALA A 39 28.12 16.79 22.23
N GLN A 40 28.02 17.34 21.01
CA GLN A 40 27.50 18.69 20.80
C GLN A 40 26.03 18.81 21.19
N VAL A 41 25.20 17.84 20.83
CA VAL A 41 23.78 17.80 21.22
C VAL A 41 23.63 17.75 22.74
N TRP A 42 24.42 16.91 23.42
CA TRP A 42 24.44 16.82 24.88
C TRP A 42 24.89 18.12 25.55
N ALA A 43 25.92 18.80 25.02
CA ALA A 43 26.37 20.08 25.55
C ALA A 43 25.24 21.13 25.53
N VAL A 44 24.47 21.20 24.43
CA VAL A 44 23.29 22.09 24.35
C VAL A 44 22.21 21.67 25.34
N MET A 45 21.92 20.37 25.46
CA MET A 45 20.91 19.88 26.40
C MET A 45 21.27 20.19 27.85
N VAL A 46 22.53 20.00 28.25
CA VAL A 46 23.04 20.38 29.57
C VAL A 46 22.89 21.89 29.80
N GLY A 47 23.23 22.71 28.81
CA GLY A 47 22.99 24.16 28.87
C GLY A 47 21.52 24.52 29.08
N CYS A 48 20.59 23.85 28.38
CA CYS A 48 19.16 24.06 28.57
C CYS A 48 18.68 23.61 29.95
N TRP A 49 19.15 22.46 30.47
CA TRP A 49 18.81 22.05 31.84
C TRP A 49 19.34 23.02 32.88
N LEU A 50 20.57 23.52 32.74
CA LEU A 50 21.10 24.60 33.59
C LEU A 50 20.26 25.87 33.47
N GLY A 51 19.82 26.23 32.26
CA GLY A 51 18.92 27.36 32.02
C GLY A 51 17.55 27.19 32.67
N ILE A 52 17.01 25.97 32.73
CA ILE A 52 15.76 25.65 33.45
C ILE A 52 15.97 25.75 34.97
N MET A 53 17.12 25.30 35.47
CA MET A 53 17.39 25.25 36.91
C MET A 53 17.78 26.61 37.50
N LEU A 54 18.55 27.41 36.75
CA LEU A 54 19.17 28.65 37.22
C LEU A 54 18.52 29.91 36.61
N GLY A 55 17.82 29.77 35.49
CA GLY A 55 17.26 30.88 34.74
C GLY A 55 15.83 31.26 35.15
N PRO A 56 15.30 32.38 34.63
CA PRO A 56 13.93 32.80 34.88
C PRO A 56 12.92 31.76 34.37
N ALA A 57 11.90 31.44 35.17
CA ALA A 57 10.84 30.50 34.80
C ALA A 57 10.10 30.89 33.51
N ALA A 58 10.04 32.19 33.19
CA ALA A 58 9.46 32.69 31.94
C ALA A 58 10.16 32.17 30.67
N LEU A 59 11.43 31.77 30.75
CA LEU A 59 12.19 31.19 29.64
C LEU A 59 11.99 29.67 29.49
N TYR A 60 11.26 29.02 30.41
CA TYR A 60 11.03 27.58 30.36
C TYR A 60 10.48 27.08 29.01
N PRO A 61 9.47 27.71 28.38
CA PRO A 61 8.98 27.26 27.07
C PRO A 61 10.06 27.25 25.99
N LEU A 62 10.97 28.24 26.00
CA LEU A 62 12.10 28.30 25.07
C LEU A 62 13.07 27.14 25.32
N TRP A 63 13.43 26.88 26.57
CA TRP A 63 14.34 25.78 26.91
C TRP A 63 13.79 24.42 26.54
N VAL A 64 12.50 24.18 26.81
CA VAL A 64 11.82 22.93 26.44
C VAL A 64 11.79 22.75 24.93
N LEU A 65 11.51 23.81 24.17
CA LEU A 65 11.46 23.72 22.72
C LEU A 65 12.83 23.34 22.13
N ILE A 66 13.90 23.95 22.66
CA ILE A 66 15.28 23.59 22.27
C ILE A 66 15.60 22.14 22.68
N LEU A 67 15.30 21.75 23.92
CA LEU A 67 15.50 20.37 24.39
C LEU A 67 14.75 19.35 23.52
N GLY A 68 13.50 19.62 23.16
CA GLY A 68 12.72 18.77 22.28
C GLY A 68 13.38 18.59 20.91
N GLY A 69 13.88 19.69 20.31
CA GLY A 69 14.63 19.65 19.06
C GLY A 69 15.96 18.88 19.17
N ARG A 70 16.62 18.94 20.34
CA ARG A 70 17.87 18.20 20.60
C ARG A 70 17.63 16.70 20.85
N LEU A 71 16.56 16.32 21.54
CA LEU A 71 16.13 14.92 21.66
C LEU A 71 15.76 14.34 20.28
N ASN A 72 15.10 15.11 19.42
CA ASN A 72 14.88 14.73 18.03
C ASN A 72 16.20 14.53 17.26
N ALA A 73 17.23 15.36 17.52
CA ALA A 73 18.56 15.19 16.93
C ALA A 73 19.25 13.89 17.37
N LEU A 74 19.11 13.49 18.65
CA LEU A 74 19.58 12.17 19.10
C LEU A 74 18.89 11.02 18.35
N GLY A 75 17.59 11.17 18.06
CA GLY A 75 16.87 10.24 17.19
C GLY A 75 17.47 10.13 15.78
N VAL A 76 17.90 11.25 15.18
CA VAL A 76 18.59 11.26 13.87
C VAL A 76 19.94 10.56 13.95
N ILE A 77 20.69 10.74 15.04
CA ILE A 77 21.98 10.05 15.25
C ILE A 77 21.80 8.53 15.36
N LEU A 78 20.80 8.08 16.12
CA LEU A 78 20.46 6.65 16.21
C LEU A 78 20.01 6.10 14.85
N HIS A 79 19.25 6.90 14.10
CA HIS A 79 18.81 6.59 12.74
C HIS A 79 20.00 6.39 11.79
N GLU A 80 21.03 7.23 11.82
CA GLU A 80 22.25 7.03 11.01
C GLU A 80 22.94 5.69 11.31
N LEU A 81 22.96 5.30 12.59
CA LEU A 81 23.55 4.02 13.00
C LEU A 81 22.78 2.83 12.42
N CYS A 82 21.49 2.98 12.10
CA CYS A 82 20.67 1.93 11.50
C CYS A 82 21.13 1.58 10.07
N HIS A 83 21.65 2.56 9.32
CA HIS A 83 22.14 2.39 7.94
C HIS A 83 23.56 1.83 7.85
N MET A 84 24.30 1.86 8.95
CA MET A 84 25.61 1.23 9.02
C MET A 84 25.50 -0.30 9.06
N PRO A 85 26.48 -1.03 8.50
CA PRO A 85 26.65 -2.46 8.78
C PRO A 85 26.66 -2.71 10.29
N PRO A 86 26.23 -3.89 10.77
CA PRO A 86 26.26 -4.22 12.19
C PRO A 86 27.63 -3.94 12.82
N GLN A 87 27.70 -2.92 13.66
CA GLN A 87 28.94 -2.51 14.30
C GLN A 87 29.19 -3.37 15.53
N ARG A 88 30.40 -3.94 15.65
CA ARG A 88 30.86 -4.66 16.84
C ARG A 88 31.89 -3.80 17.56
N GLY A 89 31.65 -3.45 18.82
CA GLY A 89 32.62 -2.74 19.66
C GLY A 89 32.03 -1.67 20.57
N GLY A 90 32.84 -1.18 21.50
CA GLY A 90 32.42 -0.24 22.55
C GLY A 90 31.97 1.14 22.04
N ARG A 91 32.52 1.62 20.90
CA ARG A 91 32.16 2.94 20.34
C ARG A 91 30.73 3.00 19.82
N ALA A 92 30.26 1.95 19.14
CA ALA A 92 28.89 1.88 18.64
C ALA A 92 27.88 1.73 19.80
N LEU A 93 28.25 0.96 20.84
CA LEU A 93 27.45 0.89 22.06
C LEU A 93 27.40 2.25 22.77
N LEU A 94 28.53 2.95 22.89
CA LEU A 94 28.57 4.30 23.46
C LEU A 94 27.67 5.25 22.66
N LEU A 95 27.66 5.16 21.34
CA LEU A 95 26.77 5.97 20.50
C LEU A 95 25.28 5.64 20.75
N GLU A 96 24.92 4.35 20.88
CA GLU A 96 23.56 3.94 21.27
C GLU A 96 23.20 4.44 22.67
N VAL A 97 24.12 4.42 23.63
CA VAL A 97 23.92 4.99 24.97
C VAL A 97 23.65 6.49 24.91
N LEU A 98 24.45 7.23 24.12
CA LEU A 98 24.33 8.68 24.03
C LEU A 98 23.11 9.13 23.21
N ALA A 99 22.67 8.35 22.21
CA ALA A 99 21.62 8.76 21.28
C ALA A 99 20.29 8.01 21.48
N GLY A 100 20.33 6.70 21.75
CA GLY A 100 19.15 5.86 21.85
C GLY A 100 18.52 5.82 23.24
N TRP A 101 19.33 5.76 24.31
CA TRP A 101 18.80 5.66 25.67
C TRP A 101 17.96 6.88 26.09
N PRO A 102 18.34 8.14 25.77
CA PRO A 102 17.54 9.31 26.14
C PRO A 102 16.14 9.34 25.50
N ILE A 103 15.97 8.66 24.36
CA ILE A 103 14.69 8.50 23.68
C ILE A 103 14.07 7.11 23.92
N MET A 104 14.62 6.32 24.85
CA MET A 104 14.14 4.97 25.17
C MET A 104 14.07 4.03 23.97
N SER A 105 15.09 4.05 23.10
CA SER A 105 15.15 3.19 21.92
C SER A 105 16.53 2.55 21.72
N THR A 106 16.56 1.45 20.96
CA THR A 106 17.78 0.71 20.59
C THR A 106 17.99 0.77 19.08
N VAL A 107 19.22 0.56 18.61
CA VAL A 107 19.49 0.47 17.17
C VAL A 107 18.73 -0.69 16.54
N ASP A 108 18.59 -1.82 17.23
CA ASP A 108 17.90 -3.01 16.73
C ASP A 108 16.40 -2.72 16.50
N ALA A 109 15.74 -2.10 17.48
CA ALA A 109 14.32 -1.76 17.37
C ALA A 109 14.06 -0.68 16.30
N MET A 110 14.92 0.34 16.21
CA MET A 110 14.79 1.38 15.19
C MET A 110 15.08 0.83 13.80
N ARG A 111 16.14 0.02 13.63
CA ARG A 111 16.49 -0.62 12.37
C ARG A 111 15.37 -1.51 11.86
N TYR A 112 14.65 -2.19 12.77
CA TYR A 112 13.51 -3.04 12.44
C TYR A 112 12.46 -2.30 11.59
N HIS A 113 11.89 -1.21 12.10
CA HIS A 113 10.86 -0.48 11.35
C HIS A 113 11.45 0.43 10.27
N HIS A 114 12.65 0.96 10.47
CA HIS A 114 13.19 2.02 9.62
C HIS A 114 13.68 1.51 8.27
N LEU A 115 14.40 0.38 8.25
CA LEU A 115 14.83 -0.22 6.98
C LEU A 115 13.64 -0.75 6.16
N ARG A 116 12.59 -1.22 6.85
CA ARG A 116 11.33 -1.60 6.20
C ARG A 116 10.64 -0.39 5.58
N HIS A 117 10.64 0.76 6.26
CA HIS A 117 10.14 2.01 5.70
C HIS A 117 10.92 2.43 4.44
N HIS A 118 12.26 2.35 4.42
CA HIS A 118 13.01 2.63 3.18
C HIS A 118 12.73 1.66 2.04
N ARG A 119 12.49 0.39 2.38
CA ARG A 119 12.19 -0.65 1.39
C ARG A 119 10.80 -0.46 0.81
N ASP A 120 9.84 -0.18 1.67
CA ASP A 120 8.41 -0.27 1.38
C ASP A 120 7.71 1.10 1.37
N SER A 121 8.44 2.23 1.42
CA SER A 121 7.90 3.58 1.63
C SER A 121 6.64 3.85 0.78
N GLY A 122 5.52 4.15 1.43
CA GLY A 122 4.23 4.40 0.77
C GLY A 122 3.45 3.14 0.33
N MET A 123 4.02 1.94 0.47
CA MET A 123 3.40 0.64 0.19
C MET A 123 2.70 0.07 1.45
N PRO A 124 1.80 -0.92 1.33
CA PRO A 124 1.03 -1.45 2.47
C PRO A 124 1.86 -1.97 3.65
N THR A 125 3.06 -2.50 3.39
CA THR A 125 3.96 -3.04 4.43
C THR A 125 4.85 -1.99 5.09
N ASP A 126 4.79 -0.72 4.66
CA ASP A 126 5.52 0.38 5.30
C ASP A 126 5.02 0.63 6.74
N PRO A 127 5.89 0.48 7.75
CA PRO A 127 5.54 0.75 9.14
C PRO A 127 5.01 2.17 9.38
N TYR A 128 5.50 3.15 8.60
CA TYR A 128 5.16 4.56 8.76
C TYR A 128 3.96 4.98 7.91
N LEU A 129 3.38 4.04 7.15
CA LEU A 129 2.23 4.32 6.30
C LEU A 129 1.03 4.78 7.14
N LYS A 130 0.55 5.99 6.84
CA LYS A 130 -0.59 6.65 7.46
C LYS A 130 -1.83 6.55 6.55
N PRO A 131 -3.04 6.73 7.11
CA PRO A 131 -4.22 6.99 6.28
C PRO A 131 -4.08 8.33 5.54
N PRO A 132 -4.84 8.58 4.47
CA PRO A 132 -4.85 9.89 3.81
C PRO A 132 -5.31 11.01 4.76
N LEU A 133 -4.45 11.99 4.96
CA LEU A 133 -4.66 13.16 5.83
C LEU A 133 -4.97 14.44 5.04
N ALA A 134 -4.72 14.45 3.72
CA ALA A 134 -5.10 15.54 2.83
C ALA A 134 -6.59 15.91 2.97
N GLY A 135 -6.88 17.20 3.17
CA GLY A 135 -8.25 17.69 3.39
C GLY A 135 -8.88 17.37 4.76
N ARG A 136 -8.16 16.69 5.67
CA ARG A 136 -8.68 16.25 6.98
C ARG A 136 -7.89 16.88 8.16
N PRO A 137 -8.08 18.18 8.46
CA PRO A 137 -7.26 18.91 9.43
C PRO A 137 -7.36 18.37 10.86
N LEU A 138 -8.55 17.93 11.30
CA LEU A 138 -8.75 17.35 12.63
C LEU A 138 -8.04 16.00 12.78
N LEU A 139 -8.10 15.16 11.75
CA LEU A 139 -7.40 13.87 11.74
C LEU A 139 -5.88 14.09 11.72
N ARG A 140 -5.40 15.04 10.91
CA ARG A 140 -3.99 15.43 10.90
C ARG A 140 -3.51 15.94 12.26
N LEU A 141 -4.31 16.77 12.93
CA LEU A 141 -4.05 17.26 14.29
C LEU A 141 -3.98 16.10 15.28
N PHE A 142 -4.92 15.16 15.22
CA PHE A 142 -4.91 13.96 16.06
C PHE A 142 -3.64 13.13 15.87
N TYR A 143 -3.25 12.85 14.63
CA TYR A 143 -2.03 12.08 14.34
C TYR A 143 -0.76 12.79 14.81
N TRP A 144 -0.70 14.12 14.69
CA TRP A 144 0.39 14.94 15.21
C TRP A 144 0.46 14.94 16.74
N GLN A 145 -0.68 15.09 17.43
CA GLN A 145 -0.71 15.03 18.89
C GLN A 145 -0.34 13.64 19.42
N ARG A 146 -0.82 12.58 18.74
CA ARG A 146 -0.50 11.19 19.07
C ARG A 146 1.01 10.92 19.05
N THR A 147 1.76 11.55 18.14
CA THR A 147 3.23 11.42 18.11
C THR A 147 3.94 12.04 19.31
N GLY A 148 3.29 12.92 20.07
CA GLY A 148 3.78 13.37 21.38
C GLY A 148 3.92 12.22 22.38
N LEU A 149 3.22 11.11 22.18
CA LEU A 149 3.29 9.92 23.04
C LEU A 149 4.44 8.96 22.67
N LEU A 150 5.21 9.24 21.62
CA LEU A 150 6.12 8.28 21.00
C LEU A 150 7.17 7.71 21.97
N ILE A 151 7.90 8.57 22.70
CA ILE A 151 8.95 8.13 23.64
C ILE A 151 8.35 7.33 24.81
N PHE A 152 7.12 7.64 25.21
CA PHE A 152 6.39 6.89 26.25
C PHE A 152 5.96 5.50 25.74
N VAL A 153 5.51 5.41 24.49
CA VAL A 153 5.23 4.12 23.84
C VAL A 153 6.51 3.30 23.69
N TRP A 154 7.64 3.92 23.39
CA TRP A 154 8.94 3.22 23.34
C TRP A 154 9.42 2.78 24.73
N THR A 155 9.10 3.53 25.77
CA THR A 155 9.30 3.09 27.16
C THR A 155 8.47 1.85 27.48
N LEU A 156 7.20 1.81 27.06
CA LEU A 156 6.36 0.62 27.19
C LEU A 156 6.89 -0.55 26.34
N ARG A 157 7.36 -0.28 25.11
CA ARG A 157 7.99 -1.27 24.23
C ARG A 157 9.14 -1.96 24.92
N MET A 158 9.98 -1.22 25.64
CA MET A 158 11.09 -1.79 26.40
C MET A 158 10.61 -2.82 27.42
N ILE A 159 9.57 -2.50 28.19
CA ILE A 159 9.01 -3.40 29.21
C ILE A 159 8.47 -4.68 28.54
N VAL A 160 7.64 -4.52 27.51
CA VAL A 160 7.04 -5.66 26.79
C VAL A 160 8.10 -6.48 26.06
N GLY A 161 9.12 -5.84 25.50
CA GLY A 161 10.20 -6.50 24.78
C GLY A 161 11.09 -7.36 25.68
N ASN A 162 11.40 -6.89 26.90
CA ASN A 162 12.10 -7.72 27.89
C ASN A 162 11.27 -8.96 28.27
N LEU A 163 9.95 -8.83 28.40
CA LEU A 163 9.08 -9.99 28.60
C LEU A 163 9.04 -10.89 27.36
N ALA A 164 8.96 -10.33 26.15
CA ALA A 164 8.95 -11.08 24.90
C ALA A 164 10.27 -11.81 24.59
N ALA A 165 11.39 -11.36 25.18
CA ALA A 165 12.67 -12.05 25.10
C ALA A 165 12.58 -13.45 25.74
N VAL A 166 11.87 -13.57 26.87
CA VAL A 166 11.75 -14.82 27.64
C VAL A 166 10.42 -15.54 27.44
N ILE A 167 9.36 -14.85 27.03
CA ILE A 167 8.01 -15.39 26.78
C ILE A 167 7.69 -15.35 25.28
N PRO A 168 7.85 -16.47 24.54
CA PRO A 168 7.61 -16.51 23.09
C PRO A 168 6.21 -16.05 22.66
N ALA A 169 5.18 -16.29 23.49
CA ALA A 169 3.81 -15.90 23.20
C ALA A 169 3.63 -14.38 23.01
N LEU A 170 4.48 -13.56 23.64
CA LEU A 170 4.39 -12.10 23.55
C LEU A 170 5.08 -11.52 22.30
N ARG A 171 5.90 -12.31 21.59
CA ARG A 171 6.73 -11.80 20.48
C ARG A 171 5.92 -11.29 19.29
N THR A 172 4.80 -11.94 18.98
CA THR A 172 3.90 -11.47 17.91
C THR A 172 3.26 -10.13 18.26
N PHE A 173 2.83 -9.96 19.52
CA PHE A 173 2.28 -8.68 20.00
C PHE A 173 3.35 -7.60 20.03
N TYR A 174 4.53 -7.88 20.60
CA TYR A 174 5.68 -6.99 20.61
C TYR A 174 6.04 -6.51 19.19
N ALA A 175 6.15 -7.43 18.23
CA ALA A 175 6.51 -7.10 16.86
C ALA A 175 5.44 -6.26 16.15
N ARG A 176 4.16 -6.66 16.19
CA ARG A 176 3.09 -5.95 15.46
C ARG A 176 2.68 -4.66 16.15
N GLY A 177 2.53 -4.67 17.46
CA GLY A 177 2.05 -3.54 18.25
C GLY A 177 3.11 -2.48 18.50
N LEU A 178 4.37 -2.88 18.74
CA LEU A 178 5.39 -1.97 19.29
C LEU A 178 6.63 -1.82 18.39
N LEU A 179 6.91 -2.79 17.51
CA LEU A 179 7.89 -2.65 16.41
C LEU A 179 7.22 -2.29 15.06
N GLN A 180 5.90 -2.16 15.02
CA GLN A 180 5.12 -1.77 13.83
C GLN A 180 5.28 -2.74 12.65
N ASP A 181 5.43 -4.05 12.92
CA ASP A 181 5.50 -5.05 11.86
C ASP A 181 4.17 -5.17 11.09
N ARG A 182 4.24 -5.00 9.76
CA ARG A 182 3.11 -5.14 8.83
C ARG A 182 3.28 -6.28 7.82
N SER A 183 4.24 -7.17 8.03
CA SER A 183 4.60 -8.23 7.06
C SER A 183 3.55 -9.33 6.92
N GLY A 184 2.64 -9.47 7.89
CA GLY A 184 1.70 -10.59 7.96
C GLY A 184 2.33 -11.94 8.33
N ALA A 185 3.66 -12.02 8.43
CA ALA A 185 4.40 -13.25 8.70
C ALA A 185 4.14 -13.80 10.12
N PRO A 186 4.42 -15.10 10.36
CA PRO A 186 4.56 -15.64 11.71
C PRO A 186 5.84 -15.08 12.37
N LEU A 187 5.67 -14.37 13.49
CA LEU A 187 6.75 -13.59 14.13
C LEU A 187 7.23 -14.20 15.46
N ARG A 188 6.57 -15.25 15.95
CA ARG A 188 6.88 -15.90 17.25
C ARG A 188 8.33 -16.36 17.34
N ASP A 189 8.82 -16.98 16.26
CA ASP A 189 10.16 -17.57 16.21
C ASP A 189 11.10 -16.79 15.27
N SER A 190 10.72 -15.55 14.92
CA SER A 190 11.54 -14.69 14.08
C SER A 190 12.86 -14.35 14.78
N PRO A 191 14.02 -14.69 14.19
CA PRO A 191 15.32 -14.36 14.78
C PRO A 191 15.51 -12.85 14.96
N GLU A 192 14.94 -12.05 14.07
CA GLU A 192 15.05 -10.59 14.13
C GLU A 192 14.23 -10.01 15.28
N VAL A 193 13.00 -10.51 15.50
CA VAL A 193 12.15 -10.10 16.63
C VAL A 193 12.79 -10.50 17.95
N ILE A 194 13.38 -11.69 18.03
CA ILE A 194 14.11 -12.16 19.22
C ILE A 194 15.30 -11.24 19.51
N ARG A 195 16.08 -10.85 18.48
CA ARG A 195 17.19 -9.89 18.66
C ARG A 195 16.71 -8.54 19.18
N CYS A 196 15.62 -8.00 18.62
CA CYS A 196 15.05 -6.74 19.08
C CYS A 196 14.64 -6.84 20.55
N ALA A 197 13.85 -7.87 20.91
CA ALA A 197 13.40 -8.11 22.28
C ALA A 197 14.58 -8.24 23.27
N GLN A 198 15.64 -8.94 22.86
CA GLN A 198 16.85 -9.10 23.66
C GLN A 198 17.66 -7.81 23.82
N ALA A 199 17.63 -6.90 22.84
CA ALA A 199 18.33 -5.62 22.91
C ALA A 199 17.69 -4.65 23.92
N GLU A 200 16.37 -4.76 24.14
CA GLU A 200 15.63 -3.92 25.10
C GLU A 200 16.17 -4.01 26.54
N ARG A 201 16.91 -5.08 26.89
CA ARG A 201 17.57 -5.19 28.21
C ARG A 201 18.52 -4.04 28.50
N ARG A 202 19.12 -3.44 27.46
CA ARG A 202 20.04 -2.30 27.58
C ARG A 202 19.33 -1.07 28.13
N LEU A 203 18.03 -0.96 27.93
CA LEU A 203 17.23 0.18 28.38
C LEU A 203 16.72 0.04 29.83
N ILE A 204 16.98 -1.08 30.52
CA ILE A 204 16.63 -1.24 31.94
C ILE A 204 17.33 -0.17 32.78
N LEU A 205 18.62 0.06 32.53
CA LEU A 205 19.40 1.06 33.27
C LEU A 205 18.82 2.48 33.15
N PRO A 206 18.57 3.03 31.94
CA PRO A 206 17.96 4.36 31.85
C PRO A 206 16.56 4.42 32.48
N LEU A 207 15.76 3.34 32.43
CA LEU A 207 14.47 3.32 33.15
C LEU A 207 14.66 3.40 34.67
N VAL A 208 15.60 2.65 35.24
CA VAL A 208 15.92 2.71 36.68
C VAL A 208 16.40 4.10 37.08
N LEU A 209 17.26 4.74 36.26
CA LEU A 209 17.72 6.10 36.51
C LEU A 209 16.56 7.11 36.48
N LEU A 210 15.61 6.98 35.57
CA LEU A 210 14.39 7.78 35.56
C LEU A 210 13.51 7.55 36.80
N GLY A 211 13.42 6.31 37.28
CA GLY A 211 12.73 5.96 38.52
C GLY A 211 13.39 6.59 39.76
N ILE A 212 14.71 6.53 39.86
CA ILE A 212 15.49 7.18 40.92
C ILE A 212 15.29 8.70 40.87
N LEU A 213 15.38 9.32 39.68
CA LEU A 213 15.14 10.74 39.49
C LEU A 213 13.71 11.12 39.91
N GLY A 214 12.71 10.32 39.56
CA GLY A 214 11.32 10.54 39.96
C GLY A 214 11.10 10.46 41.47
N GLY A 215 11.78 9.53 42.14
CA GLY A 215 11.75 9.42 43.60
C GLY A 215 12.48 10.55 44.31
N TRP A 216 13.59 11.02 43.75
CA TRP A 216 14.40 12.11 44.33
C TRP A 216 13.81 13.50 44.06
N SER A 217 13.38 13.77 42.82
CA SER A 217 12.80 15.05 42.41
C SER A 217 11.77 14.84 41.29
N PRO A 218 10.48 14.69 41.66
CA PRO A 218 9.39 14.60 40.70
C PRO A 218 9.34 15.81 39.75
N ALA A 219 9.68 17.00 40.25
CA ALA A 219 9.75 18.21 39.44
C ALA A 219 10.85 18.12 38.37
N ALA A 220 12.06 17.65 38.73
CA ALA A 220 13.13 17.49 37.75
C ALA A 220 12.78 16.43 36.68
N LEU A 221 12.11 15.35 37.06
CA LEU A 221 11.60 14.36 36.10
C LEU A 221 10.56 14.98 35.15
N VAL A 222 9.57 15.70 35.68
CA VAL A 222 8.49 16.27 34.87
C VAL A 222 9.00 17.38 33.95
N TYR A 223 9.66 18.40 34.51
CA TYR A 223 10.08 19.59 33.78
C TYR A 223 11.38 19.39 32.98
N GLY A 224 12.26 18.51 33.45
CA GLY A 224 13.54 18.23 32.79
C GLY A 224 13.49 17.10 31.75
N VAL A 225 12.54 16.17 31.87
CA VAL A 225 12.50 14.96 31.02
C VAL A 225 11.16 14.75 30.34
N ILE A 226 10.05 14.63 31.08
CA ILE A 226 8.75 14.24 30.52
C ILE A 226 8.22 15.28 29.53
N ILE A 227 8.21 16.56 29.92
CA ILE A 227 7.72 17.63 29.04
C ILE A 227 8.62 17.77 27.79
N PRO A 228 9.97 17.83 27.90
CA PRO A 228 10.84 17.80 26.73
C PRO A 228 10.65 16.58 25.83
N ALA A 229 10.45 15.37 26.39
CA ALA A 229 10.21 14.15 25.61
C ALA A 229 8.89 14.23 24.84
N TRP A 230 7.83 14.77 25.45
CA TRP A 230 6.56 15.02 24.79
C TRP A 230 6.71 16.04 23.64
N VAL A 231 7.42 17.15 23.87
CA VAL A 231 7.70 18.15 22.82
C VAL A 231 8.56 17.56 21.70
N ALA A 232 9.57 16.73 22.02
CA ALA A 232 10.36 16.02 21.02
C ALA A 232 9.48 15.15 20.12
N GLY A 233 8.52 14.42 20.70
CA GLY A 233 7.53 13.63 19.97
C GLY A 233 6.68 14.47 19.01
N LEU A 234 6.23 15.65 19.43
CA LEU A 234 5.48 16.58 18.57
C LEU A 234 6.33 17.14 17.43
N LEU A 235 7.58 17.53 17.69
CA LEU A 235 8.49 18.05 16.67
C LEU A 235 8.86 16.96 15.63
N CYS A 236 9.15 15.74 16.09
CA CYS A 236 9.38 14.59 15.22
C CYS A 236 8.11 14.22 14.44
N GLY A 237 6.95 14.30 15.09
CA GLY A 237 5.65 14.07 14.47
C GLY A 237 5.35 15.01 13.32
N TRP A 238 5.63 16.30 13.52
CA TRP A 238 5.52 17.32 12.48
C TRP A 238 6.41 16.97 11.30
N ARG A 239 7.68 16.68 11.55
CA ARG A 239 8.64 16.22 10.55
C ARG A 239 8.08 15.03 9.73
N LEU A 240 7.68 13.95 10.40
CA LEU A 240 7.16 12.75 9.75
C LEU A 240 5.87 12.98 8.95
N LEU A 241 5.12 14.04 9.22
CA LEU A 241 3.92 14.42 8.47
C LEU A 241 4.23 15.31 7.27
N GLU A 242 5.32 16.06 7.30
CA GLU A 242 5.76 16.91 6.19
C GLU A 242 6.67 16.15 5.20
N GLU A 243 7.51 15.23 5.69
CA GLU A 243 8.48 14.49 4.87
C GLU A 243 7.84 13.46 3.94
N HIS A 244 6.71 12.87 4.33
CA HIS A 244 6.02 11.85 3.53
C HIS A 244 4.64 12.34 3.10
N SER A 245 4.33 12.17 1.82
CA SER A 245 2.98 12.38 1.33
C SER A 245 2.11 11.17 1.63
N ASP A 246 0.81 11.41 1.69
CA ASP A 246 -0.19 10.34 1.87
C ASP A 246 -0.36 9.45 0.61
N ALA A 247 0.38 9.76 -0.48
CA ALA A 247 0.26 9.05 -1.72
C ALA A 247 0.80 7.62 -1.58
N ARG A 248 -0.04 6.64 -1.95
CA ARG A 248 0.37 5.24 -2.01
C ARG A 248 1.45 5.07 -3.08
N ALA A 249 2.46 4.28 -2.76
CA ALA A 249 3.50 3.84 -3.68
C ALA A 249 3.26 2.38 -4.04
N THR A 250 3.60 2.02 -5.28
CA THR A 250 3.59 0.64 -5.79
C THR A 250 4.99 0.20 -6.24
N ASP A 251 5.94 1.12 -6.29
CA ASP A 251 7.34 0.85 -6.64
C ASP A 251 8.30 1.74 -5.83
N ARG A 252 9.61 1.48 -5.97
CA ARG A 252 10.69 2.26 -5.33
C ARG A 252 11.53 3.02 -6.36
N ARG A 253 10.96 3.36 -7.52
CA ARG A 253 11.66 4.12 -8.56
C ARG A 253 11.93 5.54 -8.05
N ALA A 254 12.98 6.18 -8.56
CA ALA A 254 13.36 7.54 -8.16
C ALA A 254 12.18 8.53 -8.31
N ARG A 255 11.41 8.42 -9.41
CA ARG A 255 10.18 9.22 -9.64
C ARG A 255 9.14 9.08 -8.52
N THR A 256 8.97 7.87 -7.99
CA THR A 256 7.99 7.59 -6.93
C THR A 256 8.46 8.18 -5.62
N ILE A 257 9.74 8.00 -5.28
CA ILE A 257 10.36 8.65 -4.12
C ILE A 257 10.23 10.18 -4.20
N LEU A 258 10.46 10.79 -5.37
CA LEU A 258 10.32 12.24 -5.55
C LEU A 258 8.87 12.74 -5.37
N ARG A 259 7.88 11.87 -5.57
CA ARG A 259 6.44 12.14 -5.40
C ARG A 259 5.98 11.90 -3.96
N THR A 260 6.51 10.87 -3.31
CA THR A 260 6.08 10.44 -1.97
C THR A 260 6.90 11.03 -0.84
N THR A 261 8.08 11.58 -1.14
CA THR A 261 9.00 12.15 -0.16
C THR A 261 9.30 13.62 -0.47
N ARG A 262 9.44 14.45 0.57
CA ARG A 262 9.69 15.89 0.45
C ARG A 262 10.83 16.34 1.36
N ASP A 263 11.64 17.26 0.84
CA ASP A 263 12.54 18.03 1.68
C ASP A 263 11.74 19.07 2.48
N HIS A 264 12.11 19.30 3.75
CA HIS A 264 11.43 20.27 4.60
C HIS A 264 12.39 20.91 5.63
N ASN A 265 12.03 22.10 6.14
CA ASN A 265 12.70 22.78 7.25
C ASN A 265 14.23 22.90 7.12
N LEU A 266 14.69 23.31 5.93
CA LEU A 266 16.12 23.40 5.59
C LEU A 266 16.81 24.67 6.09
N ASP A 267 16.05 25.66 6.56
CA ASP A 267 16.56 26.90 7.16
C ASP A 267 17.14 26.65 8.58
N PRO A 268 17.92 27.59 9.16
CA PRO A 268 18.55 27.39 10.46
C PRO A 268 17.58 27.08 11.60
N LEU A 269 16.40 27.72 11.64
CA LEU A 269 15.38 27.47 12.68
C LEU A 269 14.69 26.12 12.45
N GLY A 270 14.40 25.80 11.18
CA GLY A 270 13.92 24.49 10.76
C GLY A 270 14.84 23.35 11.23
N ARG A 271 16.15 23.50 11.05
CA ARG A 271 17.16 22.52 11.49
C ARG A 271 17.32 22.47 13.01
N LEU A 272 17.05 23.57 13.71
CA LEU A 272 17.13 23.59 15.17
C LEU A 272 15.99 22.78 15.83
N PHE A 273 14.80 22.73 15.24
CA PHE A 273 13.65 22.10 15.89
C PHE A 273 13.12 20.85 15.17
N PHE A 274 12.98 20.91 13.85
CA PHE A 274 12.25 19.91 13.08
C PHE A 274 13.17 18.94 12.35
N ALA A 275 14.19 19.44 11.65
CA ALA A 275 15.05 18.67 10.76
C ALA A 275 16.55 18.77 11.12
N PRO A 276 16.96 18.34 12.32
CA PRO A 276 18.34 18.44 12.76
C PRO A 276 19.30 17.60 11.92
N LEU A 277 20.57 18.02 11.88
CA LEU A 277 21.67 17.30 11.24
C LEU A 277 21.37 16.92 9.78
N ASN A 278 20.77 17.85 9.02
CA ASN A 278 20.46 17.71 7.59
C ASN A 278 19.44 16.62 7.21
N VAL A 279 18.78 15.97 8.17
CA VAL A 279 17.78 14.91 7.88
C VAL A 279 16.63 15.41 6.99
N GLY A 280 16.34 16.72 7.03
CA GLY A 280 15.30 17.36 6.22
C GLY A 280 15.58 17.35 4.72
N TYR A 281 16.79 16.99 4.27
CA TYR A 281 17.05 16.61 2.87
C TYR A 281 16.58 15.16 2.62
N HIS A 282 15.32 14.90 2.96
CA HIS A 282 14.75 13.57 3.10
C HIS A 282 14.62 12.85 1.75
N VAL A 283 14.46 13.59 0.65
CA VAL A 283 14.44 13.02 -0.70
C VAL A 283 15.79 12.40 -1.03
N ALA A 284 16.88 13.14 -0.81
CA ALA A 284 18.24 12.65 -1.05
C ALA A 284 18.55 11.44 -0.15
N HIS A 285 18.05 11.47 1.09
CA HIS A 285 18.16 10.36 2.03
C HIS A 285 17.45 9.09 1.52
N HIS A 286 16.23 9.19 0.99
CA HIS A 286 15.51 8.02 0.45
C HIS A 286 16.11 7.47 -0.85
N LEU A 287 16.64 8.34 -1.71
CA LEU A 287 17.33 7.93 -2.94
C LEU A 287 18.66 7.24 -2.64
N HIS A 288 19.36 7.70 -1.59
CA HIS A 288 20.70 7.24 -1.23
C HIS A 288 20.85 7.03 0.28
N PRO A 289 20.16 6.04 0.87
CA PRO A 289 20.15 5.81 2.33
C PRO A 289 21.53 5.45 2.90
N GLN A 290 22.46 5.01 2.05
CA GLN A 290 23.84 4.73 2.43
C GLN A 290 24.69 5.99 2.67
N ALA A 291 24.28 7.14 2.16
CA ALA A 291 25.05 8.37 2.26
C ALA A 291 24.93 8.98 3.66
N ALA A 292 26.05 9.44 4.21
CA ALA A 292 26.07 10.10 5.51
C ALA A 292 25.29 11.42 5.49
N LYS A 293 24.64 11.76 6.60
CA LYS A 293 23.88 13.01 6.76
C LYS A 293 24.64 14.29 6.39
N GLU A 294 25.97 14.33 6.52
CA GLU A 294 26.80 15.48 6.17
C GLU A 294 26.82 15.73 4.65
N ARG A 295 26.60 14.68 3.85
CA ARG A 295 26.59 14.74 2.38
C ARG A 295 25.22 15.03 1.80
N LEU A 296 24.15 14.91 2.58
CA LEU A 296 22.79 15.13 2.08
C LEU A 296 22.55 16.51 1.42
N PRO A 297 23.13 17.64 1.89
CA PRO A 297 22.96 18.92 1.19
C PRO A 297 23.57 18.92 -0.22
N GLU A 298 24.80 18.40 -0.35
CA GLU A 298 25.52 18.28 -1.63
C GLU A 298 24.81 17.28 -2.55
N LEU A 299 24.35 16.16 -1.98
CA LEU A 299 23.62 15.13 -2.71
C LEU A 299 22.26 15.63 -3.20
N ALA A 300 21.52 16.38 -2.38
CA ALA A 300 20.28 17.02 -2.80
C ALA A 300 20.50 18.08 -3.88
N ALA A 301 21.61 18.83 -3.82
CA ALA A 301 21.99 19.75 -4.89
C ALA A 301 22.35 19.01 -6.19
N TRP A 302 23.06 17.88 -6.10
CA TRP A 302 23.34 17.01 -7.24
C TRP A 302 22.04 16.46 -7.85
N THR A 303 21.16 15.85 -7.03
CA THR A 303 19.87 15.31 -7.47
C THR A 303 19.03 16.39 -8.14
N ARG A 304 18.93 17.60 -7.59
CA ARG A 304 18.18 18.70 -8.22
C ARG A 304 18.73 19.10 -9.60
N ARG A 305 20.02 18.91 -9.85
CA ARG A 305 20.66 19.22 -11.15
C ARG A 305 20.51 18.08 -12.16
N THR A 306 20.55 16.82 -11.70
CA THR A 306 20.52 15.63 -12.57
C THR A 306 19.13 15.02 -12.74
N THR A 307 18.18 15.48 -11.94
CA THR A 307 16.85 14.88 -11.79
C THR A 307 15.85 16.02 -11.63
N PRO A 308 15.48 16.72 -12.73
CA PRO A 308 14.52 17.82 -12.64
C PRO A 308 13.21 17.30 -12.07
N ARG A 309 12.72 17.96 -11.03
CA ARG A 309 11.40 17.65 -10.45
C ARG A 309 10.35 17.87 -11.54
N PRO A 310 9.40 16.95 -11.77
CA PRO A 310 8.28 17.25 -12.64
C PRO A 310 7.62 18.53 -12.13
N THR A 311 7.53 19.53 -13.00
CA THR A 311 6.85 20.79 -12.73
C THR A 311 5.41 20.49 -12.30
N ARG A 312 4.92 21.28 -11.32
CA ARG A 312 3.54 21.22 -10.79
C ARG A 312 2.55 21.18 -11.96
N GLY A 313 1.98 20.00 -12.23
CA GLY A 313 1.07 19.80 -13.36
C GLY A 313 0.31 18.48 -13.28
N PHE A 314 -0.11 18.03 -12.09
CA PHE A 314 -1.14 17.01 -11.97
C PHE A 314 -2.07 17.39 -10.82
N VAL A 315 -3.29 17.73 -11.19
CA VAL A 315 -4.38 18.15 -10.31
C VAL A 315 -4.70 17.00 -9.35
N ALA A 316 -4.49 17.22 -8.06
CA ALA A 316 -5.25 16.51 -7.04
C ALA A 316 -6.70 16.96 -7.20
N GLY A 317 -7.60 16.03 -7.51
CA GLY A 317 -9.04 16.28 -7.43
C GLY A 317 -9.39 16.67 -5.99
N GLY A 318 -9.67 17.95 -5.79
CA GLY A 318 -9.94 18.58 -4.50
C GLY A 318 -9.57 20.05 -4.58
N GLU A 319 -10.58 20.91 -4.70
CA GLU A 319 -10.46 22.36 -4.91
C GLU A 319 -9.30 23.00 -4.13
N ALA A 320 -8.34 23.52 -4.87
CA ALA A 320 -7.33 24.42 -4.35
C ALA A 320 -7.98 25.80 -4.14
N THR A 321 -8.38 26.10 -2.90
CA THR A 321 -8.61 27.50 -2.51
C THR A 321 -7.26 28.22 -2.58
N LYS A 322 -7.09 29.04 -3.62
CA LYS A 322 -6.02 30.04 -3.74
C LYS A 322 -6.01 30.90 -2.47
N ARG A 323 -4.90 30.88 -1.71
CA ARG A 323 -4.59 32.01 -0.83
C ARG A 323 -3.85 33.06 -1.64
N PRO A 324 -4.34 34.32 -1.71
CA PRO A 324 -3.60 35.38 -2.37
C PRO A 324 -2.40 35.79 -1.51
N ALA A 325 -1.36 36.25 -2.19
CA ALA A 325 -0.33 37.07 -1.60
C ALA A 325 -0.93 38.45 -1.29
N THR A 326 -0.88 38.85 -0.03
CA THR A 326 -1.12 40.23 0.44
C THR A 326 -0.10 40.45 1.55
N GLY A 327 0.82 41.42 1.47
CA GLY A 327 0.50 42.83 1.31
C GLY A 327 0.30 43.39 2.71
N TYR A 328 1.32 44.05 3.24
CA TYR A 328 1.25 44.83 4.47
C TYR A 328 0.23 45.96 4.27
N ASP A 329 -0.69 46.14 5.22
CA ASP A 329 -1.30 47.43 5.52
C ASP A 329 -1.78 47.46 6.99
N GLU A 330 -1.67 48.64 7.58
CA GLU A 330 -1.73 48.95 9.02
C GLU A 330 -3.16 49.06 9.60
N ALA A 331 -3.20 48.92 10.94
CA ALA A 331 -4.11 49.57 11.91
C ALA A 331 -5.58 49.13 12.06
N SER A 332 -5.89 48.38 13.12
CA SER A 332 -6.50 48.91 14.37
C SER A 332 -6.77 47.81 15.42
N PRO A 333 -6.73 48.13 16.72
CA PRO A 333 -6.47 47.16 17.79
C PRO A 333 -7.75 46.53 18.38
N LEU A 334 -7.73 45.21 18.56
CA LEU A 334 -8.65 44.51 19.47
C LEU A 334 -7.93 44.33 20.80
N GLU A 335 -8.32 45.15 21.78
CA GLU A 335 -7.88 45.03 23.18
C GLU A 335 -8.38 43.71 23.77
N LEU A 336 -7.44 42.78 24.01
CA LEU A 336 -7.65 41.64 24.89
C LEU A 336 -7.09 42.02 26.27
N GLY A 337 -8.01 42.25 27.22
CA GLY A 337 -7.65 42.54 28.61
C GLY A 337 -6.86 41.40 29.27
N PRO A 338 -6.04 41.70 30.29
CA PRO A 338 -5.21 40.70 30.95
C PRO A 338 -6.06 39.76 31.81
N MET A 339 -5.98 38.45 31.53
CA MET A 339 -6.47 37.42 32.45
C MET A 339 -5.44 37.20 33.57
N PRO A 340 -5.78 37.38 34.85
CA PRO A 340 -4.86 37.16 35.94
C PRO A 340 -4.79 35.66 36.25
N VAL A 341 -3.63 35.03 36.04
CA VAL A 341 -3.38 33.66 36.51
C VAL A 341 -2.52 33.74 37.77
N SER A 342 -3.18 33.77 38.93
CA SER A 342 -2.50 33.54 40.21
C SER A 342 -2.46 32.03 40.48
N PHE A 343 -1.25 31.46 40.48
CA PHE A 343 -1.02 30.08 40.87
C PHE A 343 -1.05 29.98 42.41
N THR A 344 -2.07 29.32 42.97
CA THR A 344 -2.04 28.86 44.36
C THR A 344 -2.03 27.34 44.43
N ARG A 345 -1.26 26.79 45.39
CA ARG A 345 -0.95 25.36 45.62
C ARG A 345 -2.15 24.42 45.81
N ARG A 346 -3.39 24.92 45.74
CA ARG A 346 -4.62 24.17 46.08
C ARG A 346 -5.25 23.44 44.90
N ASN A 347 -4.83 23.73 43.65
CA ASN A 347 -5.36 23.09 42.44
C ASN A 347 -4.56 21.87 41.94
N LEU A 348 -3.54 21.44 42.69
CA LEU A 348 -2.70 20.29 42.32
C LEU A 348 -3.32 18.93 42.70
N LEU A 349 -4.19 18.90 43.72
CA LEU A 349 -4.83 17.67 44.21
C LEU A 349 -6.11 17.29 43.42
N THR A 350 -6.76 18.25 42.77
CA THR A 350 -7.95 18.00 41.94
C THR A 350 -7.61 17.35 40.58
N TRP A 351 -6.37 17.51 40.11
CA TRP A 351 -5.89 16.84 38.89
C TRP A 351 -5.24 15.47 39.14
N LEU A 352 -4.83 15.17 40.38
CA LEU A 352 -4.36 13.83 40.76
C LEU A 352 -5.51 12.85 41.08
N GLY A 353 -6.72 13.36 41.36
CA GLY A 353 -7.91 12.54 41.65
C GLY A 353 -8.63 11.95 40.43
N ALA A 354 -8.36 12.43 39.21
CA ALA A 354 -8.99 11.92 37.98
C ALA A 354 -8.20 10.79 37.29
N GLY A 355 -6.98 10.50 37.75
CA GLY A 355 -6.12 9.42 37.24
C GLY A 355 -6.12 8.13 38.07
N ALA A 356 -6.89 8.07 39.15
CA ALA A 356 -6.82 7.00 40.15
C ALA A 356 -8.11 6.16 40.28
N LEU A 357 -9.02 6.16 39.28
CA LEU A 357 -10.24 5.35 39.28
C LEU A 357 -10.28 4.24 38.22
N THR A 358 -9.13 3.69 37.84
CA THR A 358 -9.02 2.48 36.99
C THR A 358 -8.01 1.45 37.54
N ALA A 359 -7.86 1.38 38.86
CA ALA A 359 -6.97 0.39 39.50
C ALA A 359 -7.60 -0.28 40.75
N ALA A 360 -8.91 -0.51 40.74
CA ALA A 360 -9.57 -1.35 41.74
C ALA A 360 -10.77 -2.10 41.12
N LEU A 361 -10.47 -3.10 40.29
CA LEU A 361 -11.35 -4.25 40.13
C LEU A 361 -10.59 -5.46 40.66
N PRO A 362 -11.12 -6.18 41.67
CA PRO A 362 -10.49 -7.39 42.18
C PRO A 362 -10.44 -8.43 41.06
N GLY A 363 -9.32 -9.16 41.01
CA GLY A 363 -9.09 -10.20 40.02
C GLY A 363 -10.26 -11.18 39.94
N ARG A 364 -11.02 -11.09 38.84
CA ARG A 364 -11.63 -12.28 38.27
C ARG A 364 -10.54 -12.97 37.47
N ALA A 365 -10.31 -14.24 37.82
CA ALA A 365 -9.55 -15.18 37.04
C ALA A 365 -9.82 -15.00 35.55
N PHE A 366 -8.80 -15.20 34.72
CA PHE A 366 -8.96 -15.36 33.27
C PHE A 366 -9.98 -16.48 33.00
N ALA A 367 -11.26 -16.11 32.95
CA ALA A 367 -12.28 -16.91 32.34
C ALA A 367 -11.88 -17.02 30.86
N LYS A 368 -12.06 -18.22 30.29
CA LYS A 368 -12.15 -18.42 28.84
C LYS A 368 -12.90 -17.21 28.26
N SER A 369 -12.32 -16.55 27.26
CA SER A 369 -13.02 -15.51 26.51
C SER A 369 -14.38 -16.06 26.11
N ASP A 370 -15.46 -15.49 26.66
CA ASP A 370 -16.79 -15.70 26.13
C ASP A 370 -16.70 -15.37 24.63
N GLU A 371 -17.10 -16.32 23.78
CA GLU A 371 -17.22 -16.10 22.35
C GLU A 371 -18.18 -14.92 22.17
N ILE A 372 -17.68 -13.78 21.68
CA ILE A 372 -18.53 -12.64 21.32
C ILE A 372 -19.42 -13.14 20.19
N GLU A 373 -20.74 -13.19 20.41
CA GLU A 373 -21.66 -13.51 19.31
C GLU A 373 -21.52 -12.45 18.20
N PRO A 374 -21.39 -12.87 16.92
CA PRO A 374 -21.25 -11.93 15.82
C PRO A 374 -22.46 -10.99 15.73
N LEU A 375 -22.22 -9.70 15.55
CA LEU A 375 -23.27 -8.71 15.30
C LEU A 375 -23.83 -8.82 13.89
N ALA A 376 -23.04 -9.35 12.96
CA ALA A 376 -23.44 -9.61 11.59
C ALA A 376 -22.61 -10.75 10.99
N ALA A 377 -23.14 -11.36 9.93
CA ALA A 377 -22.45 -12.36 9.13
C ALA A 377 -22.46 -11.95 7.65
N LEU A 378 -21.36 -12.22 6.94
CA LEU A 378 -21.23 -12.03 5.50
C LEU A 378 -20.83 -13.34 4.83
N LYS A 379 -21.51 -13.67 3.75
CA LYS A 379 -21.19 -14.79 2.85
C LYS A 379 -20.61 -14.25 1.56
N LEU A 380 -19.30 -14.44 1.38
CA LEU A 380 -18.57 -14.01 0.20
C LEU A 380 -18.35 -15.19 -0.74
N ALA A 381 -18.59 -15.03 -2.03
CA ALA A 381 -18.42 -16.12 -3.00
C ALA A 381 -17.37 -15.83 -4.06
N THR A 382 -16.72 -16.89 -4.52
CA THR A 382 -15.81 -16.84 -5.66
C THR A 382 -15.75 -18.20 -6.36
N MET A 383 -15.64 -18.19 -7.69
CA MET A 383 -15.35 -19.41 -8.48
C MET A 383 -13.89 -19.88 -8.32
N ASN A 384 -13.11 -19.15 -7.54
CA ASN A 384 -11.70 -19.42 -7.32
C ASN A 384 -11.46 -20.36 -6.15
N GLN A 385 -10.53 -21.29 -6.35
CA GLN A 385 -10.11 -22.23 -5.31
C GLN A 385 -9.34 -21.49 -4.23
N ARG A 386 -9.42 -21.97 -2.99
CA ARG A 386 -8.80 -21.31 -1.82
C ARG A 386 -7.31 -21.04 -2.00
N ASP A 387 -6.62 -21.89 -2.75
CA ASP A 387 -5.18 -21.85 -2.97
C ASP A 387 -4.74 -21.04 -4.20
N ASP A 388 -5.67 -20.60 -5.05
CA ASP A 388 -5.36 -19.68 -6.15
C ASP A 388 -5.25 -18.21 -5.66
N ALA A 389 -4.79 -17.31 -6.53
CA ALA A 389 -4.53 -15.92 -6.16
C ALA A 389 -5.79 -15.18 -5.67
N TRP A 390 -6.93 -15.39 -6.33
CA TRP A 390 -8.19 -14.72 -6.02
C TRP A 390 -8.85 -15.30 -4.78
N GLY A 391 -8.85 -16.62 -4.65
CA GLY A 391 -9.34 -17.30 -3.44
C GLY A 391 -8.52 -16.91 -2.21
N LYS A 392 -7.19 -16.80 -2.35
CA LYS A 392 -6.31 -16.33 -1.26
C LYS A 392 -6.62 -14.91 -0.81
N VAL A 393 -6.77 -13.96 -1.74
CA VAL A 393 -7.04 -12.57 -1.35
C VAL A 393 -8.39 -12.44 -0.67
N LEU A 394 -9.44 -13.06 -1.20
CA LEU A 394 -10.77 -13.00 -0.60
C LEU A 394 -10.77 -13.63 0.81
N SER A 395 -10.10 -14.78 0.96
CA SER A 395 -9.86 -15.42 2.25
C SER A 395 -9.05 -14.56 3.24
N VAL A 396 -8.05 -13.82 2.77
CA VAL A 396 -7.25 -12.90 3.61
C VAL A 396 -8.09 -11.72 4.05
N TRP A 397 -8.90 -11.17 3.15
CA TRP A 397 -9.80 -10.05 3.46
C TRP A 397 -10.88 -10.47 4.46
N ALA A 398 -11.53 -11.62 4.27
CA ALA A 398 -12.50 -12.17 5.23
C ALA A 398 -11.90 -12.31 6.64
N ARG A 399 -10.71 -12.91 6.77
CA ARG A 399 -10.01 -12.99 8.05
C ARG A 399 -9.62 -11.62 8.62
N HIS A 400 -9.34 -10.65 7.76
CA HIS A 400 -9.05 -9.28 8.19
C HIS A 400 -10.30 -8.62 8.78
N LEU A 401 -11.46 -8.78 8.13
CA LEU A 401 -12.75 -8.30 8.62
C LEU A 401 -13.09 -8.89 9.99
N GLU A 402 -13.00 -10.21 10.16
CA GLU A 402 -13.21 -10.90 11.45
C GLU A 402 -12.25 -10.38 12.53
N LYS A 403 -10.95 -10.26 12.19
CA LYS A 403 -9.93 -9.85 13.16
C LYS A 403 -10.06 -8.40 13.59
N VAL A 404 -10.32 -7.47 12.67
CA VAL A 404 -10.41 -6.04 12.97
C VAL A 404 -11.72 -5.70 13.68
N SER A 405 -12.79 -6.43 13.35
CA SER A 405 -14.07 -6.35 14.06
C SER A 405 -14.06 -7.01 15.43
N ASN A 406 -12.94 -7.63 15.86
CA ASN A 406 -12.84 -8.43 17.08
C ASN A 406 -13.93 -9.53 17.18
N GLY A 407 -14.23 -10.19 16.07
CA GLY A 407 -15.26 -11.23 16.00
C GLY A 407 -16.70 -10.72 15.84
N GLN A 408 -16.92 -9.40 15.79
CA GLN A 408 -18.27 -8.84 15.59
C GLN A 408 -18.81 -9.04 14.17
N LEU A 409 -17.93 -9.32 13.19
CA LEU A 409 -18.30 -9.62 11.81
C LEU A 409 -17.79 -11.02 11.45
N ASP A 410 -18.68 -12.00 11.38
CA ASP A 410 -18.36 -13.35 10.88
C ASP A 410 -18.33 -13.31 9.35
N THR A 411 -17.21 -13.68 8.72
CA THR A 411 -17.07 -13.59 7.26
C THR A 411 -16.62 -14.90 6.65
N SER A 412 -17.55 -15.59 6.01
CA SER A 412 -17.27 -16.85 5.34
C SER A 412 -16.99 -16.64 3.85
N VAL A 413 -16.08 -17.45 3.29
CA VAL A 413 -15.78 -17.46 1.85
C VAL A 413 -16.11 -18.83 1.25
N ILE A 414 -17.01 -18.82 0.27
CA ILE A 414 -17.36 -19.98 -0.55
C ILE A 414 -16.38 -20.09 -1.72
N HIS A 415 -15.66 -21.22 -1.78
CA HIS A 415 -14.62 -21.54 -2.79
C HIS A 415 -15.02 -22.72 -3.68
N ASP A 416 -16.27 -22.77 -4.12
CA ASP A 416 -16.83 -23.96 -4.77
C ASP A 416 -16.67 -23.99 -6.30
N GLY A 417 -15.75 -23.21 -6.88
CA GLY A 417 -15.49 -23.27 -8.33
C GLY A 417 -14.54 -24.40 -8.73
N GLY A 418 -14.32 -24.60 -10.03
CA GLY A 418 -13.56 -25.76 -10.53
C GLY A 418 -14.32 -27.07 -10.30
N ASP A 419 -13.71 -28.09 -9.67
CA ASP A 419 -14.26 -29.45 -9.53
C ASP A 419 -15.64 -29.51 -8.82
N ARG A 420 -16.07 -28.44 -8.13
CA ARG A 420 -17.36 -28.34 -7.42
C ARG A 420 -18.46 -27.57 -8.18
N GLY A 421 -18.15 -27.06 -9.38
CA GLY A 421 -19.15 -26.60 -10.34
C GLY A 421 -19.66 -25.17 -10.22
N LEU A 422 -19.15 -24.35 -9.29
CA LEU A 422 -19.51 -22.92 -9.24
C LEU A 422 -18.88 -22.16 -10.42
N ASP A 423 -19.73 -21.54 -11.24
CA ASP A 423 -19.33 -20.68 -12.37
C ASP A 423 -19.71 -19.20 -12.14
N GLU A 424 -19.20 -18.31 -12.99
CA GLU A 424 -19.45 -16.86 -12.93
C GLU A 424 -20.95 -16.53 -12.95
N GLU A 425 -21.72 -17.27 -13.76
CA GLU A 425 -23.14 -16.98 -13.92
C GLU A 425 -23.91 -17.29 -12.63
N GLU A 426 -23.61 -18.43 -12.03
CA GLU A 426 -24.19 -18.87 -10.77
C GLU A 426 -23.82 -17.94 -9.62
N VAL A 427 -22.58 -17.39 -9.59
CA VAL A 427 -22.19 -16.40 -8.57
C VAL A 427 -23.07 -15.16 -8.63
N THR A 428 -23.20 -14.54 -9.80
CA THR A 428 -24.05 -13.35 -9.94
C THR A 428 -25.50 -13.68 -9.64
N ARG A 429 -26.03 -14.80 -10.12
CA ARG A 429 -27.41 -15.22 -9.86
C ARG A 429 -27.70 -15.35 -8.37
N ARG A 430 -26.77 -15.92 -7.59
CA ARG A 430 -26.89 -16.09 -6.14
C ARG A 430 -26.75 -14.77 -5.38
N LEU A 431 -25.95 -13.82 -5.88
CA LEU A 431 -25.87 -12.47 -5.33
C LEU A 431 -27.19 -11.72 -5.52
N LEU A 432 -27.73 -11.72 -6.74
CA LEU A 432 -29.00 -11.07 -7.07
C LEU A 432 -30.19 -11.70 -6.32
N ALA A 433 -30.13 -13.01 -6.06
CA ALA A 433 -31.15 -13.72 -5.28
C ALA A 433 -30.98 -13.58 -3.75
N GLY A 434 -29.95 -12.87 -3.26
CA GLY A 434 -29.71 -12.67 -1.83
C GLY A 434 -29.20 -13.90 -1.07
N VAL A 435 -28.72 -14.94 -1.77
CA VAL A 435 -28.12 -16.12 -1.13
C VAL A 435 -26.72 -15.79 -0.59
N TRP A 436 -25.98 -14.96 -1.32
CA TRP A 436 -24.66 -14.45 -0.95
C TRP A 436 -24.68 -12.93 -0.82
N ASP A 437 -23.81 -12.42 0.05
CA ASP A 437 -23.77 -11.00 0.42
C ASP A 437 -22.72 -10.24 -0.37
N GLY A 438 -21.70 -10.93 -0.88
CA GLY A 438 -20.72 -10.36 -1.78
C GLY A 438 -19.94 -11.43 -2.54
N GLY A 439 -19.11 -11.00 -3.47
CA GLY A 439 -18.31 -11.92 -4.25
C GLY A 439 -17.40 -11.24 -5.25
N VAL A 440 -16.50 -12.05 -5.81
CA VAL A 440 -15.65 -11.64 -6.93
C VAL A 440 -16.25 -12.21 -8.20
N VAL A 441 -16.51 -11.35 -9.17
CA VAL A 441 -17.14 -11.72 -10.44
C VAL A 441 -16.43 -11.02 -11.60
N THR A 442 -16.12 -11.73 -12.67
CA THR A 442 -15.57 -11.13 -13.90
C THR A 442 -16.63 -10.43 -14.74
N ALA A 443 -16.20 -9.72 -15.78
CA ALA A 443 -17.06 -9.20 -16.83
C ALA A 443 -18.10 -10.23 -17.34
N THR A 444 -17.72 -11.51 -17.43
CA THR A 444 -18.60 -12.60 -17.87
C THR A 444 -19.81 -12.76 -16.94
N GLY A 445 -19.59 -12.79 -15.62
CA GLY A 445 -20.69 -12.88 -14.67
C GLY A 445 -21.42 -11.56 -14.44
N LEU A 446 -20.71 -10.43 -14.46
CA LEU A 446 -21.29 -9.09 -14.21
C LEU A 446 -22.29 -8.68 -15.29
N TYR A 447 -22.15 -9.19 -16.53
CA TYR A 447 -23.06 -8.90 -17.63
C TYR A 447 -24.55 -9.14 -17.28
N GLN A 448 -24.84 -10.14 -16.44
CA GLN A 448 -26.22 -10.43 -16.01
C GLN A 448 -26.85 -9.28 -15.18
N ALA A 449 -26.04 -8.52 -14.45
CA ALA A 449 -26.48 -7.39 -13.64
C ALA A 449 -26.25 -6.05 -14.35
N ALA A 450 -25.18 -5.97 -15.14
CA ALA A 450 -24.77 -4.78 -15.86
C ALA A 450 -24.28 -5.16 -17.27
N PRO A 451 -25.17 -5.12 -18.28
CA PRO A 451 -24.80 -5.39 -19.68
C PRO A 451 -23.56 -4.62 -20.18
N ALA A 452 -23.29 -3.43 -19.63
CA ALA A 452 -22.09 -2.66 -19.95
C ALA A 452 -20.76 -3.37 -19.60
N ALA A 453 -20.77 -4.34 -18.67
CA ALA A 453 -19.58 -5.08 -18.25
C ALA A 453 -18.93 -5.86 -19.41
N GLN A 454 -19.69 -6.18 -20.46
CA GLN A 454 -19.19 -6.87 -21.65
C GLN A 454 -18.01 -6.14 -22.30
N VAL A 455 -17.95 -4.81 -22.15
CA VAL A 455 -16.92 -3.97 -22.74
C VAL A 455 -15.51 -4.24 -22.16
N LEU A 456 -15.44 -4.85 -20.97
CA LEU A 456 -14.19 -5.13 -20.27
C LEU A 456 -13.44 -6.36 -20.79
N GLN A 457 -14.06 -7.17 -21.64
CA GLN A 457 -13.51 -8.44 -22.14
C GLN A 457 -13.47 -8.54 -23.67
N LEU A 458 -13.50 -7.39 -24.36
CA LEU A 458 -13.51 -7.38 -25.82
C LEU A 458 -12.18 -7.85 -26.41
N PRO A 459 -12.22 -8.65 -27.49
CA PRO A 459 -11.02 -9.18 -28.08
C PRO A 459 -10.19 -8.09 -28.74
N GLY A 460 -8.86 -8.14 -28.59
CA GLY A 460 -7.89 -7.26 -29.26
C GLY A 460 -7.93 -5.79 -28.85
N LEU A 461 -8.61 -5.43 -27.75
CA LEU A 461 -8.77 -4.03 -27.35
C LEU A 461 -7.59 -3.49 -26.54
N PHE A 462 -6.91 -4.36 -25.79
CA PHE A 462 -5.83 -3.98 -24.87
C PHE A 462 -4.57 -4.80 -25.13
N GLY A 463 -3.51 -4.12 -25.57
CA GLY A 463 -2.18 -4.70 -25.73
C GLY A 463 -1.39 -4.75 -24.42
N ALA A 464 -1.64 -3.82 -23.50
CA ALA A 464 -0.96 -3.71 -22.21
C ALA A 464 -1.93 -3.32 -21.06
N TRP A 465 -1.56 -3.66 -19.83
CA TRP A 465 -2.34 -3.32 -18.63
C TRP A 465 -2.53 -1.81 -18.40
N ALA A 466 -1.57 -1.00 -18.85
CA ALA A 466 -1.63 0.46 -18.71
C ALA A 466 -2.85 1.07 -19.42
N ASP A 467 -3.28 0.47 -20.54
CA ASP A 467 -4.42 0.94 -21.33
C ASP A 467 -5.76 0.54 -20.68
N VAL A 468 -5.76 -0.54 -19.90
CA VAL A 468 -6.94 -1.12 -19.25
C VAL A 468 -7.43 -0.21 -18.13
N GLU A 469 -6.55 0.33 -17.30
CA GLU A 469 -6.94 1.18 -16.17
C GLU A 469 -7.61 2.48 -16.64
N GLY A 470 -7.04 3.11 -17.68
CA GLY A 470 -7.60 4.32 -18.29
C GLY A 470 -8.96 4.06 -18.95
N ALA A 471 -9.10 2.95 -19.67
CA ALA A 471 -10.35 2.59 -20.32
C ALA A 471 -11.44 2.18 -19.32
N LEU A 472 -11.10 1.37 -18.32
CA LEU A 472 -11.98 1.03 -17.21
C LEU A 472 -12.41 2.31 -16.47
N GLY A 473 -11.51 3.26 -16.23
CA GLY A 473 -11.83 4.56 -15.64
C GLY A 473 -12.93 5.33 -16.38
N ARG A 474 -12.96 5.25 -17.72
CA ARG A 474 -14.00 5.88 -18.55
C ARG A 474 -15.32 5.11 -18.55
N ALA A 475 -15.29 3.78 -18.47
CA ALA A 475 -16.48 2.94 -18.44
C ALA A 475 -17.15 2.86 -17.05
N ARG A 476 -16.38 3.08 -15.97
CA ARG A 476 -16.83 2.97 -14.56
C ARG A 476 -18.16 3.65 -14.24
N PRO A 477 -18.41 4.92 -14.62
CA PRO A 477 -19.66 5.58 -14.27
C PRO A 477 -20.90 4.84 -14.77
N GLU A 478 -20.82 4.25 -15.96
CA GLU A 478 -21.92 3.46 -16.53
C GLU A 478 -22.05 2.09 -15.87
N LEU A 479 -20.92 1.44 -15.59
CA LEU A 479 -20.88 0.15 -14.89
C LEU A 479 -21.45 0.27 -13.48
N ASP A 480 -21.00 1.25 -12.70
CA ASP A 480 -21.43 1.48 -11.32
C ASP A 480 -22.92 1.83 -11.28
N ARG A 481 -23.42 2.61 -12.26
CA ARG A 481 -24.85 2.92 -12.39
C ARG A 481 -25.71 1.67 -12.59
N GLN A 482 -25.31 0.80 -13.53
CA GLN A 482 -26.07 -0.42 -13.80
C GLN A 482 -26.00 -1.42 -12.63
N LEU A 483 -24.82 -1.60 -12.04
CA LEU A 483 -24.64 -2.46 -10.86
C LEU A 483 -25.44 -1.96 -9.66
N ALA A 484 -25.41 -0.66 -9.38
CA ALA A 484 -26.21 -0.06 -8.31
C ALA A 484 -27.72 -0.25 -8.54
N ALA A 485 -28.19 -0.10 -9.80
CA ALA A 485 -29.58 -0.36 -10.16
C ALA A 485 -29.98 -1.83 -9.98
N ALA A 486 -29.03 -2.76 -10.12
CA ALA A 486 -29.20 -4.18 -9.82
C ALA A 486 -29.03 -4.52 -8.33
N GLY A 487 -28.84 -3.54 -7.45
CA GLY A 487 -28.66 -3.74 -6.01
C GLY A 487 -27.27 -4.21 -5.61
N LEU A 488 -26.26 -3.97 -6.45
CA LEU A 488 -24.86 -4.33 -6.19
C LEU A 488 -23.99 -3.08 -6.06
N THR A 489 -23.24 -2.99 -4.96
CA THR A 489 -22.21 -1.98 -4.73
C THR A 489 -20.84 -2.55 -5.08
N VAL A 490 -20.09 -1.84 -5.93
CA VAL A 490 -18.71 -2.20 -6.27
C VAL A 490 -17.77 -1.70 -5.16
N LEU A 491 -17.07 -2.62 -4.51
CA LEU A 491 -16.01 -2.28 -3.56
C LEU A 491 -14.67 -2.01 -4.25
N GLY A 492 -14.44 -2.61 -5.41
CA GLY A 492 -13.27 -2.31 -6.22
C GLY A 492 -13.14 -3.24 -7.42
N TRP A 493 -12.23 -2.87 -8.32
CA TRP A 493 -11.91 -3.61 -9.54
C TRP A 493 -10.51 -4.22 -9.42
N GLY A 494 -10.31 -5.39 -10.01
CA GLY A 494 -9.04 -6.11 -10.01
C GLY A 494 -8.74 -6.81 -11.33
N ASN A 495 -7.45 -6.90 -11.67
CA ASN A 495 -6.96 -7.58 -12.87
C ASN A 495 -6.85 -9.08 -12.63
N VAL A 496 -7.43 -9.89 -13.53
CA VAL A 496 -7.46 -11.37 -13.42
C VAL A 496 -6.34 -12.02 -14.20
N GLY A 497 -5.94 -11.41 -15.32
CA GLY A 497 -4.87 -11.88 -16.20
C GLY A 497 -5.23 -11.73 -17.67
N SER A 498 -4.24 -11.84 -18.54
CA SER A 498 -4.44 -11.91 -19.98
C SER A 498 -4.97 -13.28 -20.36
N ARG A 499 -5.95 -13.30 -21.26
CA ARG A 499 -6.54 -14.51 -21.82
C ARG A 499 -5.82 -14.89 -23.10
N TYR A 500 -5.48 -16.16 -23.22
CA TYR A 500 -4.84 -16.78 -24.39
C TYR A 500 -5.66 -17.98 -24.86
N LEU A 501 -5.34 -18.48 -26.06
CA LEU A 501 -5.77 -19.80 -26.50
C LEU A 501 -4.65 -20.81 -26.25
N PHE A 502 -5.04 -21.96 -25.75
CA PHE A 502 -4.19 -23.12 -25.60
C PHE A 502 -4.72 -24.25 -26.46
N THR A 503 -3.83 -25.07 -27.00
CA THR A 503 -4.21 -26.16 -27.88
C THR A 503 -3.64 -27.50 -27.42
N ARG A 504 -4.29 -28.58 -27.87
CA ARG A 504 -3.81 -29.96 -27.75
C ARG A 504 -3.61 -30.54 -29.13
N GLY A 505 -2.37 -30.83 -29.51
CA GLY A 505 -2.04 -31.56 -30.73
C GLY A 505 -2.43 -30.86 -32.02
N VAL A 506 -2.73 -29.55 -31.97
CA VAL A 506 -3.11 -28.74 -33.13
C VAL A 506 -2.40 -27.40 -33.10
N ALA A 507 -1.82 -27.01 -34.24
CA ALA A 507 -1.15 -25.72 -34.40
C ALA A 507 -2.12 -24.73 -35.04
N LEU A 508 -2.59 -23.75 -34.27
CA LEU A 508 -3.42 -22.66 -34.79
C LEU A 508 -2.51 -21.59 -35.39
N ARG A 509 -2.42 -21.56 -36.73
CA ARG A 509 -1.67 -20.57 -37.53
C ARG A 509 -2.55 -19.41 -37.98
N SER A 510 -3.87 -19.53 -37.87
CA SER A 510 -4.84 -18.48 -38.15
C SER A 510 -6.10 -18.68 -37.29
N PRO A 511 -6.97 -17.66 -37.13
CA PRO A 511 -8.28 -17.85 -36.52
C PRO A 511 -9.11 -18.95 -37.22
N ALA A 512 -9.06 -19.03 -38.56
CA ALA A 512 -9.84 -19.98 -39.35
C ALA A 512 -9.52 -21.46 -39.04
N ASP A 513 -8.30 -21.76 -38.56
CA ASP A 513 -7.90 -23.12 -38.17
C ASP A 513 -8.75 -23.67 -37.02
N MET A 514 -9.42 -22.80 -36.25
CA MET A 514 -10.33 -23.20 -35.18
C MET A 514 -11.62 -23.83 -35.70
N GLY A 515 -12.04 -23.53 -36.94
CA GLY A 515 -13.30 -24.01 -37.50
C GLY A 515 -13.44 -25.54 -37.58
N ALA A 516 -12.30 -26.25 -37.65
CA ALA A 516 -12.23 -27.70 -37.66
C ALA A 516 -12.00 -28.34 -36.27
N GLN A 517 -11.99 -27.56 -35.19
CA GLN A 517 -11.56 -27.99 -33.87
C GLN A 517 -12.69 -28.15 -32.85
N GLN A 518 -12.44 -28.97 -31.83
CA GLN A 518 -13.30 -29.06 -30.64
C GLN A 518 -12.95 -27.93 -29.68
N VAL A 519 -13.58 -26.76 -29.86
CA VAL A 519 -13.29 -25.51 -29.13
C VAL A 519 -14.18 -25.39 -27.89
N TYR A 520 -13.58 -25.13 -26.74
CA TYR A 520 -14.32 -24.81 -25.51
C TYR A 520 -14.80 -23.34 -25.49
N LEU A 521 -16.07 -23.14 -25.19
CA LEU A 521 -16.68 -21.82 -24.93
C LEU A 521 -17.21 -21.78 -23.49
N PRO A 522 -16.59 -20.99 -22.59
CA PRO A 522 -17.13 -20.72 -21.27
C PRO A 522 -18.56 -20.17 -21.35
N LYS A 523 -19.42 -20.58 -20.40
CA LYS A 523 -20.80 -20.07 -20.30
C LYS A 523 -20.79 -18.55 -20.13
N GLY A 524 -21.72 -17.87 -20.79
CA GLY A 524 -21.88 -16.42 -20.70
C GLY A 524 -20.84 -15.58 -21.46
N ASP A 525 -19.80 -16.17 -22.06
CA ASP A 525 -18.75 -15.41 -22.73
C ASP A 525 -19.15 -15.00 -24.16
N LEU A 526 -19.87 -13.87 -24.27
CA LEU A 526 -20.32 -13.34 -25.55
C LEU A 526 -19.16 -12.86 -26.44
N ALA A 527 -18.03 -12.46 -25.85
CA ALA A 527 -16.87 -11.96 -26.59
C ALA A 527 -16.17 -13.09 -27.34
N LEU A 528 -15.92 -14.21 -26.65
CA LEU A 528 -15.39 -15.41 -27.27
C LEU A 528 -16.37 -16.02 -28.26
N LYS A 529 -17.67 -16.01 -27.96
CA LYS A 529 -18.68 -16.48 -28.91
C LYS A 529 -18.61 -15.71 -30.23
N ALA A 530 -18.56 -14.38 -30.19
CA ALA A 530 -18.43 -13.56 -31.39
C ALA A 530 -17.13 -13.82 -32.16
N LEU A 531 -16.00 -13.98 -31.44
CA LEU A 531 -14.72 -14.33 -32.05
C LEU A 531 -14.76 -15.71 -32.72
N TYR A 532 -15.38 -16.71 -32.08
CA TYR A 532 -15.48 -18.06 -32.61
C TYR A 532 -16.39 -18.12 -33.85
N GLU A 533 -17.45 -17.35 -33.88
CA GLU A 533 -18.31 -17.20 -35.06
C GLU A 533 -17.54 -16.56 -36.23
N VAL A 534 -16.71 -15.55 -35.98
CA VAL A 534 -15.81 -14.95 -36.99
C VAL A 534 -14.73 -15.94 -37.45
N ALA A 535 -14.21 -16.75 -36.53
CA ALA A 535 -13.23 -17.80 -36.80
C ALA A 535 -13.83 -19.04 -37.49
N GLY A 536 -15.14 -19.07 -37.76
CA GLY A 536 -15.81 -20.15 -38.46
C GLY A 536 -16.01 -21.42 -37.62
N VAL A 537 -16.04 -21.31 -36.29
CA VAL A 537 -16.32 -22.43 -35.38
C VAL A 537 -17.83 -22.73 -35.42
N PRO A 538 -18.26 -23.88 -35.98
CA PRO A 538 -19.68 -24.14 -36.25
C PRO A 538 -20.49 -24.42 -34.98
N ALA A 539 -19.90 -25.09 -34.00
CA ALA A 539 -20.56 -25.49 -32.76
C ALA A 539 -19.53 -25.62 -31.62
N PRO A 540 -19.20 -24.52 -30.92
CA PRO A 540 -18.32 -24.59 -29.76
C PRO A 540 -18.97 -25.41 -28.63
N LEU A 541 -18.15 -26.12 -27.87
CA LEU A 541 -18.60 -26.94 -26.75
C LEU A 541 -18.73 -26.08 -25.50
N THR A 542 -19.95 -25.98 -24.96
CA THR A 542 -20.23 -25.28 -23.69
C THR A 542 -20.66 -26.28 -22.62
N PHE A 543 -19.96 -26.27 -21.49
CA PHE A 543 -20.21 -27.11 -20.33
C PHE A 543 -19.48 -26.52 -19.10
N ASP A 544 -19.71 -27.08 -17.91
CA ASP A 544 -19.10 -26.62 -16.68
C ASP A 544 -17.57 -26.70 -16.72
N GLU A 545 -16.89 -25.63 -16.31
CA GLU A 545 -15.43 -25.55 -16.31
C GLU A 545 -14.76 -26.72 -15.56
N ALA A 546 -15.44 -27.24 -14.52
CA ALA A 546 -15.08 -28.45 -13.78
C ALA A 546 -14.70 -29.63 -14.68
N ALA A 547 -15.40 -29.80 -15.80
CA ALA A 547 -15.22 -30.93 -16.71
C ALA A 547 -14.06 -30.75 -17.68
N VAL A 548 -13.48 -29.54 -17.82
CA VAL A 548 -12.44 -29.22 -18.82
C VAL A 548 -11.24 -30.16 -18.69
N ARG A 549 -10.70 -30.32 -17.47
CA ARG A 549 -9.52 -31.19 -17.24
C ARG A 549 -9.77 -32.64 -17.64
N HIS A 550 -10.93 -33.17 -17.26
CA HIS A 550 -11.30 -34.55 -17.57
C HIS A 550 -11.53 -34.75 -19.08
N ARG A 551 -12.21 -33.81 -19.74
CA ARG A 551 -12.41 -33.83 -21.20
C ARG A 551 -11.11 -33.65 -21.99
N LEU A 552 -10.18 -32.83 -21.51
CA LEU A 552 -8.82 -32.72 -22.08
C LEU A 552 -8.10 -34.07 -22.02
N THR A 553 -8.22 -34.79 -20.90
CA THR A 553 -7.60 -36.11 -20.69
C THR A 553 -8.19 -37.17 -21.61
N LYS A 554 -9.49 -37.08 -21.93
CA LYS A 554 -10.21 -37.97 -22.84
C LYS A 554 -10.08 -37.63 -24.33
N ALA A 555 -9.22 -36.67 -24.67
CA ALA A 555 -9.06 -36.18 -26.02
C ALA A 555 -10.33 -35.50 -26.61
N GLU A 556 -11.24 -34.97 -25.80
CA GLU A 556 -12.51 -34.39 -26.26
C GLU A 556 -12.43 -32.88 -26.58
N LEU A 557 -11.33 -32.19 -26.22
CA LEU A 557 -11.15 -30.74 -26.41
C LEU A 557 -9.82 -30.37 -27.05
N SER A 558 -9.82 -29.69 -28.18
CA SER A 558 -8.58 -29.32 -28.89
C SER A 558 -8.14 -27.88 -28.62
N VAL A 559 -9.06 -26.97 -28.30
CA VAL A 559 -8.77 -25.55 -28.08
C VAL A 559 -9.47 -25.05 -26.82
N VAL A 560 -8.72 -24.45 -25.89
CA VAL A 560 -9.23 -23.96 -24.61
C VAL A 560 -8.78 -22.52 -24.37
N PRO A 561 -9.70 -21.55 -24.19
CA PRO A 561 -9.37 -20.21 -23.73
C PRO A 561 -9.10 -20.23 -22.23
N ALA A 562 -8.02 -19.61 -21.78
CA ALA A 562 -7.71 -19.49 -20.35
C ALA A 562 -6.76 -18.32 -20.07
N THR A 563 -6.69 -17.85 -18.82
CA THR A 563 -5.50 -17.12 -18.39
C THR A 563 -4.33 -18.09 -18.15
N LEU A 564 -3.10 -17.58 -18.20
CA LEU A 564 -1.90 -18.38 -17.89
C LEU A 564 -2.00 -19.05 -16.51
N MET A 565 -2.45 -18.29 -15.50
CA MET A 565 -2.61 -18.77 -14.13
C MET A 565 -3.76 -19.78 -13.98
N GLN A 566 -4.85 -19.62 -14.72
CA GLN A 566 -5.97 -20.57 -14.71
C GLN A 566 -5.51 -21.91 -15.31
N ALA A 567 -4.85 -21.88 -16.46
CA ALA A 567 -4.37 -23.09 -17.11
C ALA A 567 -3.35 -23.85 -16.25
N GLU A 568 -2.45 -23.12 -15.56
CA GLU A 568 -1.47 -23.67 -14.63
C GLU A 568 -2.13 -24.26 -13.37
N SER A 569 -2.91 -23.46 -12.64
CA SER A 569 -3.51 -23.87 -11.35
C SER A 569 -4.51 -25.02 -11.48
N ARG A 570 -5.24 -25.09 -12.61
CA ARG A 570 -6.20 -26.16 -12.88
C ARG A 570 -5.55 -27.41 -13.45
N GLY A 571 -4.22 -27.39 -13.66
CA GLY A 571 -3.47 -28.49 -14.23
C GLY A 571 -3.99 -28.84 -15.62
N TRP A 572 -4.16 -27.87 -16.51
CA TRP A 572 -4.56 -28.14 -17.90
C TRP A 572 -3.35 -28.27 -18.83
N LEU A 573 -2.19 -27.76 -18.41
CA LEU A 573 -0.95 -27.73 -19.18
C LEU A 573 -0.23 -29.09 -19.22
N GLY A 574 0.59 -29.25 -20.27
CA GLY A 574 1.48 -30.38 -20.50
C GLY A 574 0.79 -31.55 -21.19
N ALA A 575 1.54 -32.26 -22.04
CA ALA A 575 1.07 -33.47 -22.70
C ALA A 575 0.61 -34.52 -21.66
N PRO A 576 -0.51 -35.23 -21.90
CA PRO A 576 -1.31 -35.28 -23.13
C PRO A 576 -2.46 -34.24 -23.20
N ARG A 577 -2.46 -33.20 -22.37
CA ARG A 577 -3.52 -32.16 -22.32
C ARG A 577 -3.14 -30.97 -23.22
N LEU A 578 -3.02 -29.75 -22.70
CA LEU A 578 -2.66 -28.59 -23.51
C LEU A 578 -1.14 -28.54 -23.71
N ASP A 579 -0.68 -28.74 -24.94
CA ASP A 579 0.73 -28.85 -25.31
C ASP A 579 1.25 -27.63 -26.07
N GLN A 580 0.40 -26.65 -26.38
CA GLN A 580 0.75 -25.46 -27.14
C GLN A 580 0.03 -24.21 -26.62
N LEU A 581 0.72 -23.07 -26.67
CA LEU A 581 0.21 -21.73 -26.37
C LEU A 581 0.16 -20.92 -27.67
N VAL A 582 -1.03 -20.44 -28.05
CA VAL A 582 -1.16 -19.48 -29.16
C VAL A 582 -0.71 -18.12 -28.64
N ALA A 583 0.38 -17.60 -29.20
CA ALA A 583 1.03 -16.36 -28.75
C ALA A 583 0.26 -15.07 -29.14
N VAL A 584 -1.08 -15.12 -29.05
CA VAL A 584 -1.97 -13.97 -29.21
C VAL A 584 -2.72 -13.76 -27.92
N ARG A 585 -2.58 -12.54 -27.38
CA ARG A 585 -3.41 -12.09 -26.28
C ARG A 585 -4.80 -11.78 -26.81
N LEU A 586 -5.79 -12.59 -26.43
CA LEU A 586 -7.18 -12.32 -26.81
C LEU A 586 -7.68 -11.03 -26.17
N GLY A 587 -7.29 -10.79 -24.92
CA GLY A 587 -7.65 -9.60 -24.17
C GLY A 587 -7.27 -9.76 -22.71
N VAL A 588 -7.56 -8.76 -21.90
CA VAL A 588 -7.42 -8.84 -20.44
C VAL A 588 -8.75 -9.22 -19.80
N GLN A 589 -8.69 -9.93 -18.68
CA GLN A 589 -9.84 -10.17 -17.84
C GLN A 589 -9.81 -9.24 -16.62
N VAL A 590 -10.92 -8.57 -16.37
CA VAL A 590 -11.16 -7.69 -15.23
C VAL A 590 -12.30 -8.27 -14.40
N ALA A 591 -12.17 -8.22 -13.08
CA ALA A 591 -13.21 -8.59 -12.13
C ALA A 591 -13.53 -7.45 -11.17
N ALA A 592 -14.74 -7.48 -10.63
CA ALA A 592 -15.16 -6.62 -9.53
C ALA A 592 -15.35 -7.44 -8.26
N LEU A 593 -14.92 -6.86 -7.14
CA LEU A 593 -15.41 -7.23 -5.82
C LEU A 593 -16.71 -6.46 -5.59
N VAL A 594 -17.83 -7.18 -5.54
CA VAL A 594 -19.16 -6.61 -5.36
C VAL A 594 -19.79 -7.08 -4.06
N MET A 595 -20.66 -6.26 -3.48
CA MET A 595 -21.52 -6.61 -2.36
C MET A 595 -22.97 -6.24 -2.68
N ARG A 596 -23.92 -6.99 -2.13
CA ARG A 596 -25.33 -6.60 -2.15
C ARG A 596 -25.49 -5.33 -1.32
N THR A 597 -26.12 -4.31 -1.90
CA THR A 597 -26.22 -2.98 -1.28
C THR A 597 -27.01 -3.04 0.02
N ASP A 598 -28.10 -3.81 0.07
CA ASP A 598 -28.90 -4.05 1.27
C ASP A 598 -28.11 -4.79 2.38
N ALA A 599 -27.27 -5.76 2.03
CA ALA A 599 -26.41 -6.48 2.98
C ALA A 599 -25.37 -5.53 3.59
N LEU A 600 -24.79 -4.66 2.77
CA LEU A 600 -23.85 -3.65 3.21
C LEU A 600 -24.53 -2.59 4.10
N ASP A 601 -25.74 -2.17 3.75
CA ASP A 601 -26.50 -1.16 4.51
C ASP A 601 -27.12 -1.71 5.80
N ALA A 602 -27.33 -3.02 5.89
CA ALA A 602 -27.76 -3.70 7.12
C ALA A 602 -26.65 -3.81 8.17
N LEU A 603 -25.38 -3.58 7.80
CA LEU A 603 -24.27 -3.62 8.75
C LEU A 603 -24.32 -2.42 9.71
N PRO A 604 -23.97 -2.61 11.00
CA PRO A 604 -23.62 -1.51 11.89
C PRO A 604 -22.61 -0.56 11.24
N SER A 605 -22.74 0.75 11.47
CA SER A 605 -21.98 1.78 10.75
C SER A 605 -20.47 1.55 10.76
N HIS A 606 -19.90 1.12 11.88
CA HIS A 606 -18.46 0.83 11.99
C HIS A 606 -18.02 -0.41 11.21
N LEU A 607 -18.89 -1.42 11.07
CA LEU A 607 -18.62 -2.62 10.24
C LEU A 607 -18.80 -2.31 8.76
N ARG A 608 -19.80 -1.49 8.42
CA ARG A 608 -20.00 -0.97 7.06
C ARG A 608 -18.81 -0.16 6.59
N GLU A 609 -18.32 0.76 7.43
CA GLU A 609 -17.11 1.54 7.17
C GLU A 609 -15.89 0.63 7.00
N LEU A 610 -15.70 -0.37 7.88
CA LEU A 610 -14.62 -1.34 7.75
C LEU A 610 -14.64 -2.05 6.39
N VAL A 611 -15.80 -2.52 5.92
CA VAL A 611 -15.95 -3.18 4.63
C VAL A 611 -15.66 -2.22 3.48
N LEU A 612 -16.20 -1.00 3.52
CA LEU A 612 -16.00 0.03 2.49
C LEU A 612 -14.56 0.54 2.41
N GLU A 613 -13.84 0.62 3.54
CA GLU A 613 -12.45 1.05 3.57
C GLU A 613 -11.48 -0.04 3.12
N THR A 614 -11.76 -1.30 3.45
CA THR A 614 -10.83 -2.42 3.21
C THR A 614 -11.11 -3.18 1.92
N GLY A 615 -12.34 -3.16 1.41
CA GLY A 615 -12.73 -3.76 0.14
C GLY A 615 -11.93 -3.27 -1.07
N PRO A 616 -11.75 -1.94 -1.28
CA PRO A 616 -10.91 -1.42 -2.35
C PRO A 616 -9.45 -1.88 -2.24
N LEU A 617 -8.93 -2.05 -1.02
CA LEU A 617 -7.58 -2.54 -0.79
C LEU A 617 -7.45 -4.03 -1.15
N ALA A 618 -8.47 -4.83 -0.84
CA ALA A 618 -8.53 -6.23 -1.26
C ALA A 618 -8.55 -6.33 -2.78
N ALA A 619 -9.41 -5.56 -3.46
CA ALA A 619 -9.49 -5.51 -4.92
C ALA A 619 -8.18 -5.02 -5.58
N SER A 620 -7.52 -3.99 -5.03
CA SER A 620 -6.25 -3.50 -5.57
C SER A 620 -5.08 -4.46 -5.36
N GLY A 621 -5.04 -5.16 -4.21
CA GLY A 621 -4.02 -6.17 -3.94
C GLY A 621 -4.02 -7.31 -4.96
N LEU A 622 -5.16 -7.57 -5.60
CA LEU A 622 -5.30 -8.54 -6.68
C LEU A 622 -4.60 -8.09 -7.95
N THR A 623 -4.81 -6.85 -8.37
CA THR A 623 -4.19 -6.29 -9.59
C THR A 623 -2.67 -6.41 -9.53
N THR A 624 -2.06 -5.93 -8.43
CA THR A 624 -0.61 -6.01 -8.24
C THR A 624 -0.12 -7.45 -8.30
N ARG A 625 -0.85 -8.37 -7.66
CA ARG A 625 -0.44 -9.77 -7.61
C ARG A 625 -0.52 -10.46 -8.97
N THR A 626 -1.57 -10.18 -9.74
CA THR A 626 -1.73 -10.73 -11.09
C THR A 626 -0.63 -10.23 -12.02
N GLU A 627 -0.35 -8.92 -12.02
CA GLU A 627 0.69 -8.32 -12.88
C GLU A 627 2.09 -8.84 -12.55
N GLU A 628 2.43 -8.99 -11.25
CA GLU A 628 3.69 -9.61 -10.82
C GLU A 628 3.83 -11.06 -11.28
N LEU A 629 2.73 -11.83 -11.18
CA LEU A 629 2.74 -13.26 -11.45
C LEU A 629 2.70 -13.58 -12.94
N GLU A 630 2.14 -12.70 -13.77
CA GLU A 630 1.86 -12.99 -15.17
C GLU A 630 3.13 -13.21 -16.01
N ALA A 631 4.15 -12.36 -15.86
CA ALA A 631 5.41 -12.54 -16.59
C ALA A 631 6.11 -13.86 -16.22
N ALA A 632 6.09 -14.20 -14.93
CA ALA A 632 6.64 -15.46 -14.44
C ALA A 632 5.80 -16.66 -14.89
N ALA A 633 4.47 -16.54 -14.94
CA ALA A 633 3.56 -17.56 -15.42
C ALA A 633 3.76 -17.81 -16.92
N LEU A 634 3.93 -16.76 -17.72
CA LEU A 634 4.20 -16.88 -19.14
C LEU A 634 5.49 -17.67 -19.39
N ALA A 635 6.57 -17.33 -18.67
CA ALA A 635 7.84 -18.05 -18.78
C ALA A 635 7.71 -19.54 -18.41
N ARG A 636 6.93 -19.88 -17.37
CA ARG A 636 6.67 -21.28 -16.99
C ARG A 636 5.80 -22.01 -18.01
N VAL A 637 4.74 -21.38 -18.49
CA VAL A 637 3.85 -21.94 -19.52
C VAL A 637 4.66 -22.25 -20.78
N GLN A 638 5.51 -21.34 -21.23
CA GLN A 638 6.36 -21.52 -22.40
C GLN A 638 7.36 -22.69 -22.25
N GLN A 639 7.73 -23.08 -21.03
CA GLN A 639 8.54 -24.30 -20.79
C GLN A 639 7.71 -25.58 -20.87
N LEU A 640 6.40 -25.50 -20.65
CA LEU A 640 5.47 -26.63 -20.64
C LEU A 640 4.76 -26.83 -21.98
N THR A 641 4.81 -25.83 -22.87
CA THR A 641 4.17 -25.82 -24.18
C THR A 641 5.20 -25.72 -25.31
N ALA A 642 4.98 -26.41 -26.41
CA ALA A 642 5.80 -26.26 -27.61
C ALA A 642 5.57 -24.89 -28.28
N PRO A 643 6.62 -24.26 -28.85
CA PRO A 643 6.47 -23.04 -29.63
C PRO A 643 5.69 -23.32 -30.92
N ILE A 644 4.82 -22.39 -31.31
CA ILE A 644 4.14 -22.41 -32.61
C ILE A 644 4.92 -21.52 -33.58
N GLU A 645 5.17 -22.03 -34.78
CA GLU A 645 5.70 -21.23 -35.88
C GLU A 645 4.61 -20.27 -36.39
N LEU A 646 4.85 -18.97 -36.26
CA LEU A 646 3.91 -17.95 -36.70
C LEU A 646 3.91 -17.88 -38.24
N ALA A 647 2.75 -18.04 -38.85
CA ALA A 647 2.59 -17.86 -40.29
C ALA A 647 2.78 -16.39 -40.70
N GLU A 648 3.06 -16.17 -41.98
CA GLU A 648 3.09 -14.81 -42.54
C GLU A 648 1.72 -14.14 -42.38
N GLY A 649 1.69 -12.91 -41.87
CA GLY A 649 0.44 -12.19 -41.60
C GLY A 649 -0.33 -12.65 -40.36
N PHE A 650 0.22 -13.54 -39.52
CA PHE A 650 -0.43 -14.07 -38.32
C PHE A 650 -1.09 -12.99 -37.45
N VAL A 651 -0.33 -11.95 -37.08
CA VAL A 651 -0.83 -10.86 -36.22
C VAL A 651 -2.00 -10.13 -36.88
N THR A 652 -1.86 -9.78 -38.17
CA THR A 652 -2.89 -9.07 -38.93
C THR A 652 -4.19 -9.85 -39.01
N GLN A 653 -4.13 -11.17 -39.26
CA GLN A 653 -5.33 -12.01 -39.34
C GLN A 653 -6.08 -12.08 -38.00
N TRP A 654 -5.34 -12.11 -36.88
CA TRP A 654 -5.95 -12.07 -35.55
C TRP A 654 -6.54 -10.70 -35.23
N ASP A 655 -5.86 -9.61 -35.58
CA ASP A 655 -6.37 -8.25 -35.38
C ASP A 655 -7.65 -7.99 -36.20
N ASP A 656 -7.70 -8.48 -37.44
CA ASP A 656 -8.89 -8.42 -38.29
C ASP A 656 -10.05 -9.23 -37.69
N ALA A 657 -9.77 -10.44 -37.19
CA ALA A 657 -10.77 -11.25 -36.51
C ALA A 657 -11.29 -10.59 -35.22
N PHE A 658 -10.40 -9.95 -34.45
CA PHE A 658 -10.79 -9.19 -33.26
C PHE A 658 -11.67 -8.00 -33.61
N LYS A 659 -11.33 -7.26 -34.67
CA LYS A 659 -12.14 -6.15 -35.16
C LYS A 659 -13.53 -6.62 -35.60
N ALA A 660 -13.60 -7.65 -36.44
CA ALA A 660 -14.86 -8.23 -36.89
C ALA A 660 -15.72 -8.76 -35.72
N ALA A 661 -15.10 -9.36 -34.70
CA ALA A 661 -15.81 -9.82 -33.51
C ALA A 661 -16.43 -8.65 -32.73
N ARG A 662 -15.72 -7.53 -32.57
CA ARG A 662 -16.25 -6.31 -31.93
C ARG A 662 -17.39 -5.70 -32.74
N GLU A 663 -17.26 -5.60 -34.06
CA GLU A 663 -18.31 -5.09 -34.96
C GLU A 663 -19.58 -5.97 -34.91
N ARG A 664 -19.40 -7.29 -34.77
CA ARG A 664 -20.49 -8.24 -34.61
C ARG A 664 -21.23 -8.07 -33.28
N LEU A 665 -20.50 -7.82 -32.18
CA LEU A 665 -21.12 -7.54 -30.87
C LEU A 665 -21.97 -6.26 -30.92
N VAL A 666 -21.51 -5.25 -31.66
CA VAL A 666 -22.29 -4.01 -31.85
C VAL A 666 -23.50 -4.24 -32.74
N SER A 667 -23.32 -4.81 -33.93
CA SER A 667 -24.41 -5.01 -34.88
C SER A 667 -25.46 -6.02 -34.39
N GLY A 668 -25.06 -6.98 -33.58
CA GLY A 668 -25.96 -7.93 -32.90
C GLY A 668 -26.69 -7.36 -31.67
N GLY A 669 -26.44 -6.09 -31.31
CA GLY A 669 -27.09 -5.42 -30.16
C GLY A 669 -26.59 -5.87 -28.79
N ALA A 670 -25.57 -6.73 -28.72
CA ALA A 670 -24.98 -7.19 -27.47
C ALA A 670 -24.10 -6.12 -26.80
N MET A 671 -23.70 -5.08 -27.56
CA MET A 671 -22.88 -3.98 -27.08
C MET A 671 -23.23 -2.66 -27.77
N PRO A 672 -23.58 -1.58 -27.04
CA PRO A 672 -23.72 -0.25 -27.62
C PRO A 672 -22.41 0.27 -28.22
N GLN A 673 -22.46 0.90 -29.39
CA GLN A 673 -21.30 1.54 -30.03
C GLN A 673 -20.63 2.56 -29.09
N ALA A 674 -21.42 3.34 -28.36
CA ALA A 674 -20.90 4.33 -27.40
C ALA A 674 -20.02 3.71 -26.31
N LEU A 675 -20.30 2.48 -25.87
CA LEU A 675 -19.45 1.78 -24.91
C LEU A 675 -18.13 1.34 -25.54
N LEU A 676 -18.15 0.88 -26.79
CA LEU A 676 -16.93 0.55 -27.53
C LEU A 676 -16.06 1.80 -27.72
N ASP A 677 -16.67 2.93 -28.08
CA ASP A 677 -15.96 4.21 -28.29
C ASP A 677 -15.29 4.71 -27.00
N LEU A 678 -15.92 4.48 -25.83
CA LEU A 678 -15.29 4.79 -24.53
C LEU A 678 -14.02 3.99 -24.27
N MET A 679 -13.89 2.81 -24.87
CA MET A 679 -12.73 1.94 -24.67
C MET A 679 -11.63 2.14 -25.70
N ALA A 680 -11.92 2.78 -26.84
CA ALA A 680 -10.90 3.14 -27.82
C ALA A 680 -9.89 4.13 -27.20
N PRO A 681 -8.58 3.98 -27.49
CA PRO A 681 -7.60 5.02 -27.16
C PRO A 681 -7.99 6.32 -27.90
N PRO A 682 -7.79 7.51 -27.30
CA PRO A 682 -8.12 8.77 -27.96
C PRO A 682 -7.38 8.86 -29.31
N ALA A 683 -8.06 9.31 -30.36
CA ALA A 683 -7.46 9.51 -31.67
C ALA A 683 -6.24 10.43 -31.54
N ALA A 684 -5.09 10.02 -32.08
CA ALA A 684 -3.94 10.90 -32.17
C ALA A 684 -4.34 12.18 -32.91
N PRO A 685 -3.91 13.38 -32.44
CA PRO A 685 -4.23 14.61 -33.14
C PRO A 685 -3.71 14.53 -34.58
N SER A 686 -4.62 14.70 -35.53
CA SER A 686 -4.33 14.82 -36.96
C SER A 686 -3.55 16.13 -37.18
N GLY A 687 -2.24 16.08 -37.08
CA GLY A 687 -1.42 17.26 -37.22
C GLY A 687 0.07 16.97 -37.11
N PHE A 688 0.64 16.29 -38.11
CA PHE A 688 1.99 16.52 -38.60
C PHE A 688 2.13 15.84 -39.97
N SER A 689 1.57 16.47 -41.00
CA SER A 689 2.12 16.33 -42.35
C SER A 689 3.25 17.35 -42.47
N GLY A 690 4.49 16.90 -42.65
CA GLY A 690 5.59 17.78 -43.02
C GLY A 690 6.91 17.41 -42.36
N ALA A 691 7.69 16.59 -43.05
CA ALA A 691 9.13 16.75 -43.29
C ALA A 691 9.75 15.38 -43.58
N GLN A 692 9.50 14.85 -44.77
CA GLN A 692 10.57 14.15 -45.48
C GLN A 692 11.40 15.22 -46.19
N GLY A 693 12.71 15.24 -45.94
CA GLY A 693 13.66 16.08 -46.67
C GLY A 693 15.03 16.06 -46.02
N GLY A 694 15.97 15.32 -46.62
CA GLY A 694 17.39 15.35 -46.31
C GLY A 694 18.02 13.97 -46.25
#